data_AF-A0A1F8XA71-F1
#
_entry.id   AF-A0A1F8XA71-F1
#
_cell.length_a   1.000
_cell.length_b   1.000
_cell.length_c   1.000
_cell.angle_alpha   90.00
_cell.angle_beta   90.00
_cell.angle_gamma   90.00
#
_symmetry.space_group_name_H-M   'P 1'
#
loop_
_entity.id
_entity.type
_entity.pdbx_description
1 polymer ?
#
loop_
_entity_poly.entity_id
_entity_poly.type
_entity_poly.pdbx_seq_one_letter_code
_entity_poly.pdbx_strand_id
1 'polypeptide(L)'
;MDWYQKKTESIISELSTDAQRGLSHTEAKGRLAKYGHNQLSGEKKEHPVLKFLKQFTDFIILVLIGAAAIAGLLGEWIDALAIMGIVVLNGIIGFMQEAKAAKVMDALKKLSAPNAKVLRDNTLSTIQARDLVPGDVVVFESGDHVPADCRIIESSFLKIAEAALTGESHPIEKETEPLDNTLPLADRTNMAYTGTHVVYGRGKGIVVETGMATEMGKIARLLQQVKAEPTPLQKRLEEFGRLLVYAAGIIVAVIFFLGILRGEPILDMFLVAVSLAVAAIPEGLPAVVTIVLALGVQRMVRRHALVRKLPSVETLGAATLIASDKTGTLTQNQMTVKRLFLGGGAEIEVTGTGYAPTGDFREGPSLIDPDAERVLMQALKVGALCNMAELKKEGDSWRALGDPTEGALVTLGLKAGIEKAELEKELTFVGEVPFDSERKRMTVVYRKGDEAWFAFIKGAAEKVLPLCHTVLDKDGPRPMTDSDREGIARADESFSRSALRVLALAYRESGSHLDIYSSHSLEKDLVFAGLVGMIDPPRQEVFEAVKKAISAGITPLMITGDHKATAVAIAGELGIFKNGDMAITGEELDRLTHEEFLKFLPKIKVYARVNPEHKLKVVKAWKERGEIIAMTGDGVNDAPALKEADIGVAMGVTGTDVTKEASDMVLTDDNFASIVSAVEEGRGIFDNIRRVVHFLLSCNIGEILVLLVASLAGMPLPLLPVQILWTNLVTDGLPALGLAMEAVDPDVMTRQPRPKNEGIVTKNLLWVMLLQGIFIAICTLIPFAIEVYYFEADLVKAQTIAFTVLVLCQKFHVFNCRSAWTSVFKIGIFSNKTLNWAVALILSTQLLLIYVPSLQSVFKVVPLSLLDWAVVAAFSVQPLVLMEMVKWLYPKQKIHMQRKSME
;
A
#
# COMPACT_ATOMS: atom_id res chain seq x y z
N MET A 1 -3.88 -0.42 37.61
CA MET A 1 -3.50 0.15 38.94
C MET A 1 -3.26 1.63 38.77
N ASP A 2 -3.30 2.44 39.85
CA ASP A 2 -3.06 3.89 39.76
C ASP A 2 -1.56 4.21 39.72
N TRP A 3 -0.89 3.82 38.63
CA TRP A 3 0.56 4.03 38.42
C TRP A 3 0.97 5.51 38.46
N TYR A 4 0.06 6.42 38.10
CA TYR A 4 0.27 7.87 38.12
C TYR A 4 0.46 8.45 39.53
N GLN A 5 0.00 7.77 40.58
CA GLN A 5 0.16 8.23 41.96
C GLN A 5 1.50 7.82 42.60
N LYS A 6 2.23 6.90 41.95
CA LYS A 6 3.48 6.36 42.50
C LYS A 6 4.68 7.19 42.07
N LYS A 7 5.65 7.30 43.00
CA LYS A 7 6.98 7.83 42.71
C LYS A 7 7.76 6.89 41.80
N THR A 8 8.62 7.47 40.96
CA THR A 8 9.44 6.74 39.98
C THR A 8 10.27 5.63 40.63
N GLU A 9 10.88 5.86 41.79
CA GLU A 9 11.70 4.88 42.51
C GLU A 9 10.88 3.65 42.96
N SER A 10 9.63 3.88 43.38
CA SER A 10 8.73 2.79 43.78
C SER A 10 8.36 1.90 42.59
N ILE A 11 8.14 2.50 41.43
CA ILE A 11 7.80 1.78 40.20
C ILE A 11 9.00 0.96 39.70
N ILE A 12 10.20 1.55 39.75
CA ILE A 12 11.47 0.88 39.44
C ILE A 12 11.66 -0.35 40.35
N SER A 13 11.40 -0.22 41.65
CA SER A 13 11.50 -1.33 42.60
C SER A 13 10.44 -2.41 42.35
N GLU A 14 9.17 -2.01 42.16
CA GLU A 14 8.04 -2.94 42.01
C GLU A 14 8.10 -3.72 40.69
N LEU A 15 8.53 -3.06 39.62
CA LEU A 15 8.77 -3.69 38.33
C LEU A 15 10.18 -4.27 38.19
N SER A 16 11.02 -4.16 39.22
CA SER A 16 12.42 -4.64 39.22
C SER A 16 13.13 -4.31 37.90
N THR A 17 13.15 -3.02 37.53
CA THR A 17 13.76 -2.53 36.28
C THR A 17 14.85 -1.51 36.59
N ASP A 18 15.67 -1.16 35.61
CA ASP A 18 16.72 -0.13 35.71
C ASP A 18 16.37 1.03 34.77
N ALA A 19 16.22 2.24 35.30
CA ALA A 19 15.81 3.41 34.51
C ALA A 19 16.90 3.92 33.54
N GLN A 20 18.18 3.63 33.80
CA GLN A 20 19.30 4.06 32.96
C GLN A 20 19.76 2.98 31.98
N ARG A 21 19.71 1.70 32.38
CA ARG A 21 20.17 0.58 31.53
C ARG A 21 19.03 -0.17 30.87
N GLY A 22 17.81 -0.07 31.40
CA GLY A 22 16.67 -0.87 30.98
C GLY A 22 16.76 -2.34 31.41
N LEU A 23 15.82 -3.16 30.93
CA LEU A 23 15.81 -4.60 31.21
C LEU A 23 16.92 -5.33 30.43
N SER A 24 17.34 -6.48 30.94
CA SER A 24 18.18 -7.41 30.17
C SER A 24 17.36 -8.17 29.13
N HIS A 25 18.00 -8.56 28.02
CA HIS A 25 17.33 -9.36 26.99
C HIS A 25 16.75 -10.70 27.49
N THR A 26 17.39 -11.34 28.47
CA THR A 26 16.94 -12.60 29.09
C THR A 26 15.69 -12.37 29.94
N GLU A 27 15.67 -11.31 30.74
CA GLU A 27 14.54 -10.99 31.60
C GLU A 27 13.32 -10.56 30.78
N ALA A 28 13.52 -9.76 29.74
CA ALA A 28 12.45 -9.38 28.81
C ALA A 28 11.76 -10.62 28.20
N LYS A 29 12.53 -11.64 27.77
CA LYS A 29 11.99 -12.92 27.27
C LYS A 29 11.20 -13.67 28.34
N GLY A 30 11.69 -13.72 29.57
CA GLY A 30 10.99 -14.37 30.69
C GLY A 30 9.65 -13.70 31.01
N ARG A 31 9.62 -12.36 31.02
CA ARG A 31 8.40 -11.58 31.22
C ARG A 31 7.42 -11.73 30.07
N LEU A 32 7.89 -11.83 28.83
CA LEU A 32 7.02 -12.04 27.66
C LEU A 32 6.25 -13.35 27.76
N ALA A 33 6.88 -14.41 28.28
CA ALA A 33 6.21 -15.69 28.54
C ALA A 33 5.15 -15.60 29.66
N LYS A 34 5.36 -14.71 30.65
CA LYS A 34 4.46 -14.53 31.80
C LYS A 34 3.27 -13.61 31.50
N TYR A 35 3.53 -12.44 30.91
CA TYR A 35 2.51 -11.41 30.67
C TYR A 35 1.84 -11.55 29.30
N GLY A 36 2.45 -12.34 28.39
CA GLY A 36 2.02 -12.43 27.00
C GLY A 36 2.48 -11.22 26.18
N HIS A 37 2.11 -11.22 24.89
CA HIS A 37 2.45 -10.15 23.98
C HIS A 37 1.65 -8.87 24.25
N ASN A 38 2.29 -7.72 24.04
CA ASN A 38 1.64 -6.41 24.04
C ASN A 38 0.79 -6.23 22.77
N GLN A 39 -0.39 -6.85 22.75
CA GLN A 39 -1.35 -6.77 21.66
C GLN A 39 -2.77 -6.85 22.21
N LEU A 40 -3.69 -6.15 21.55
CA LEU A 40 -5.12 -6.31 21.81
C LEU A 40 -5.52 -7.74 21.44
N SER A 41 -6.25 -8.42 22.32
CA SER A 41 -6.77 -9.75 21.99
C SER A 41 -7.81 -9.59 20.90
N GLY A 42 -7.57 -10.10 19.69
CA GLY A 42 -8.62 -10.17 18.65
C GLY A 42 -9.77 -11.09 19.07
N GLU A 43 -10.85 -11.12 18.29
CA GLU A 43 -11.91 -12.13 18.45
C GLU A 43 -11.28 -13.52 18.63
N LYS A 44 -11.78 -14.28 19.60
CA LYS A 44 -11.33 -15.67 19.81
C LYS A 44 -11.43 -16.38 18.47
N LYS A 45 -10.27 -16.75 17.90
CA LYS A 45 -10.22 -17.56 16.68
C LYS A 45 -11.12 -18.77 16.91
N GLU A 46 -12.15 -18.93 16.09
CA GLU A 46 -13.04 -20.06 16.21
C GLU A 46 -12.23 -21.35 16.17
N HIS A 47 -12.60 -22.31 17.02
CA HIS A 47 -11.90 -23.58 17.06
C HIS A 47 -11.98 -24.23 15.66
N PRO A 48 -10.88 -24.76 15.10
CA PRO A 48 -10.85 -25.30 13.74
C PRO A 48 -11.99 -26.29 13.45
N VAL A 49 -12.35 -27.11 14.44
CA VAL A 49 -13.47 -28.06 14.35
C VAL A 49 -14.82 -27.36 14.24
N LEU A 50 -15.07 -26.30 15.02
CA LEU A 50 -16.32 -25.54 14.94
C LEU A 50 -16.43 -24.84 13.58
N LYS A 51 -15.31 -24.29 13.11
CA LYS A 51 -15.21 -23.65 11.80
C LYS A 51 -15.48 -24.64 10.65
N PHE A 52 -14.98 -25.87 10.78
CA PHE A 52 -15.31 -26.96 9.87
C PHE A 52 -16.79 -27.35 9.92
N LEU A 53 -17.37 -27.50 11.11
CA LEU A 53 -18.80 -27.83 11.28
C LEU A 53 -19.74 -26.76 10.70
N LYS A 54 -19.36 -25.48 10.76
CA LYS A 54 -20.12 -24.39 10.14
C LYS A 54 -20.24 -24.52 8.62
N GLN A 55 -19.29 -25.17 7.95
CA GLN A 55 -19.40 -25.42 6.51
C GLN A 55 -20.67 -26.23 6.19
N PHE A 56 -21.18 -27.04 7.13
CA PHE A 56 -22.39 -27.86 6.93
C PHE A 56 -23.69 -27.16 7.31
N THR A 57 -23.62 -25.89 7.77
CA THR A 57 -24.81 -25.11 8.15
C THR A 57 -25.36 -24.25 7.01
N ASP A 58 -24.67 -24.24 5.86
CA ASP A 58 -25.15 -23.57 4.67
C ASP A 58 -26.49 -24.15 4.20
N PHE A 59 -27.42 -23.30 3.79
CA PHE A 59 -28.76 -23.70 3.40
C PHE A 59 -28.77 -24.75 2.26
N ILE A 60 -27.88 -24.62 1.27
CA ILE A 60 -27.79 -25.56 0.14
C ILE A 60 -27.31 -26.92 0.64
N ILE A 61 -26.30 -26.92 1.51
CA ILE A 61 -25.77 -28.15 2.08
C ILE A 61 -26.84 -28.85 2.94
N LEU A 62 -27.63 -28.08 3.70
CA LEU A 62 -28.77 -28.62 4.43
C LEU A 62 -29.83 -29.24 3.50
N VAL A 63 -30.10 -28.59 2.36
CA VAL A 63 -31.01 -29.15 1.33
C VAL A 63 -30.45 -30.44 0.73
N LEU A 64 -29.15 -30.52 0.44
CA LEU A 64 -28.49 -31.73 -0.06
C LEU A 64 -28.48 -32.86 0.97
N ILE A 65 -28.23 -32.55 2.25
CA ILE A 65 -28.33 -33.52 3.35
C ILE A 65 -29.77 -34.03 3.45
N GLY A 66 -30.78 -33.15 3.30
CA GLY A 66 -32.19 -33.53 3.23
C GLY A 66 -32.50 -34.45 2.05
N ALA A 67 -31.99 -34.14 0.85
CA ALA A 67 -32.16 -34.98 -0.34
C ALA A 67 -31.50 -36.35 -0.16
N ALA A 68 -30.29 -36.41 0.42
CA ALA A 68 -29.61 -37.65 0.76
C ALA A 68 -30.41 -38.50 1.76
N ALA A 69 -31.02 -37.86 2.78
CA ALA A 69 -31.85 -38.55 3.75
C ALA A 69 -33.11 -39.15 3.09
N ILE A 70 -33.77 -38.41 2.20
CA ILE A 70 -34.94 -38.91 1.44
C ILE A 70 -34.54 -40.09 0.54
N ALA A 71 -33.44 -39.98 -0.22
CA ALA A 71 -32.93 -41.07 -1.05
C ALA A 71 -32.61 -42.33 -0.21
N GLY A 72 -31.99 -42.16 0.96
CA GLY A 72 -31.71 -43.26 1.88
C GLY A 72 -32.99 -43.93 2.41
N LEU A 73 -34.02 -43.15 2.73
CA LEU A 73 -35.33 -43.67 3.15
C LEU A 73 -36.05 -44.46 2.05
N LEU A 74 -35.81 -44.11 0.78
CA LEU A 74 -36.34 -44.82 -0.38
C LEU A 74 -35.54 -46.10 -0.72
N GLY A 75 -34.47 -46.40 0.02
CA GLY A 75 -33.62 -47.57 -0.18
C GLY A 75 -32.46 -47.34 -1.15
N GLU A 76 -32.28 -46.13 -1.68
CA GLU A 76 -31.20 -45.75 -2.59
C GLU A 76 -29.92 -45.39 -1.81
N TRP A 77 -29.40 -46.35 -1.04
CA TRP A 77 -28.26 -46.13 -0.14
C TRP A 77 -26.99 -45.66 -0.85
N ILE A 78 -26.77 -46.07 -2.09
CA ILE A 78 -25.61 -45.65 -2.89
C ILE A 78 -25.70 -44.15 -3.20
N ASP A 79 -26.88 -43.65 -3.56
CA ASP A 79 -27.11 -42.25 -3.90
C ASP A 79 -27.03 -41.36 -2.67
N ALA A 80 -27.61 -41.81 -1.55
CA ALA A 80 -27.50 -41.13 -0.28
C ALA A 80 -26.04 -41.00 0.20
N LEU A 81 -25.26 -42.09 0.11
CA LEU A 81 -23.84 -42.08 0.49
C LEU A 81 -22.98 -41.24 -0.46
N ALA A 82 -23.28 -41.25 -1.76
CA ALA A 82 -22.60 -40.42 -2.76
C ALA A 82 -22.80 -38.92 -2.48
N ILE A 83 -24.06 -38.49 -2.26
CA ILE A 83 -24.38 -37.09 -1.93
C ILE A 83 -23.67 -36.69 -0.62
N MET A 84 -23.73 -37.54 0.42
CA MET A 84 -23.06 -37.27 1.69
C MET A 84 -21.53 -37.17 1.54
N GLY A 85 -20.91 -38.03 0.73
CA GLY A 85 -19.48 -38.00 0.46
C GLY A 85 -19.03 -36.67 -0.18
N ILE A 86 -19.84 -36.13 -1.09
CA ILE A 86 -19.52 -34.86 -1.75
C ILE A 86 -19.78 -33.67 -0.83
N VAL A 87 -20.83 -33.72 -0.02
CA VAL A 87 -21.06 -32.71 1.03
C VAL A 87 -19.86 -32.64 1.98
N VAL A 88 -19.30 -33.79 2.39
CA VAL A 88 -18.07 -33.83 3.20
C VAL A 88 -16.87 -33.28 2.45
N LEU A 89 -16.68 -33.66 1.18
CA LEU A 89 -15.61 -33.14 0.34
C LEU A 89 -15.71 -31.62 0.18
N ASN A 90 -16.92 -31.09 0.01
CA ASN A 90 -17.19 -29.65 -0.04
C ASN A 90 -16.81 -28.95 1.26
N GLY A 91 -17.20 -29.50 2.41
CA GLY A 91 -16.78 -28.99 3.72
C GLY A 91 -15.25 -28.99 3.90
N ILE A 92 -14.54 -30.02 3.42
CA ILE A 92 -13.07 -30.09 3.47
C ILE A 92 -12.44 -29.02 2.56
N ILE A 93 -12.88 -28.95 1.31
CA ILE A 93 -12.34 -27.98 0.33
C ILE A 93 -12.62 -26.54 0.80
N GLY A 94 -13.85 -26.24 1.23
CA GLY A 94 -14.22 -24.95 1.80
C GLY A 94 -13.37 -24.57 3.01
N PHE A 95 -13.22 -25.48 3.97
CA PHE A 95 -12.35 -25.27 5.14
C PHE A 95 -10.88 -25.01 4.73
N MET A 96 -10.34 -25.77 3.78
CA MET A 96 -8.97 -25.58 3.28
C MET A 96 -8.79 -24.23 2.58
N GLN A 97 -9.74 -23.83 1.72
CA GLN A 97 -9.71 -22.55 1.02
C GLN A 97 -9.74 -21.39 2.02
N GLU A 98 -10.63 -21.46 3.01
CA GLU A 98 -10.76 -20.42 4.04
C GLU A 98 -9.54 -20.37 4.97
N ALA A 99 -8.99 -21.53 5.36
CA ALA A 99 -7.77 -21.60 6.16
C ALA A 99 -6.56 -21.01 5.41
N LYS A 100 -6.46 -21.28 4.10
CA LYS A 100 -5.39 -20.74 3.25
C LYS A 100 -5.52 -19.22 3.10
N ALA A 101 -6.72 -18.72 2.83
CA ALA A 101 -7.00 -17.29 2.79
C ALA A 101 -6.63 -16.60 4.12
N ALA A 102 -7.09 -17.15 5.25
CA ALA A 102 -6.80 -16.64 6.58
C ALA A 102 -5.29 -16.62 6.89
N LYS A 103 -4.55 -17.66 6.49
CA LYS A 103 -3.09 -17.74 6.71
C LYS A 103 -2.32 -16.65 5.96
N VAL A 104 -2.69 -16.37 4.71
CA VAL A 104 -2.07 -15.28 3.93
C VAL A 104 -2.37 -13.93 4.60
N MET A 105 -3.61 -13.73 5.03
CA MET A 105 -4.00 -12.51 5.74
C MET A 105 -3.27 -12.32 7.08
N ASP A 106 -3.11 -13.38 7.86
CA ASP A 106 -2.37 -13.35 9.13
C ASP A 106 -0.88 -13.03 8.91
N ALA A 107 -0.28 -13.52 7.83
CA ALA A 107 1.10 -13.19 7.49
C ALA A 107 1.27 -11.71 7.12
N LEU A 108 0.32 -11.14 6.39
CA LEU A 108 0.32 -9.71 6.02
C LEU A 108 0.16 -8.80 7.24
N LYS A 109 -0.74 -9.14 8.18
CA LYS A 109 -0.91 -8.36 9.44
C LYS A 109 0.37 -8.25 10.27
N LYS A 110 1.25 -9.26 10.21
CA LYS A 110 2.54 -9.23 10.93
C LYS A 110 3.53 -8.21 10.36
N LEU A 111 3.38 -7.81 9.10
CA LEU A 111 4.28 -6.87 8.44
C LEU A 111 3.97 -5.40 8.78
N SER A 112 2.78 -5.11 9.33
CA SER A 112 2.35 -3.76 9.71
C SER A 112 2.41 -3.50 11.21
N ALA A 113 3.10 -4.35 11.98
CA ALA A 113 3.17 -4.22 13.43
C ALA A 113 4.02 -2.99 13.81
N PRO A 114 3.53 -2.11 14.71
CA PRO A 114 4.28 -0.94 15.14
C PRO A 114 5.57 -1.34 15.87
N ASN A 115 6.59 -0.49 15.79
CA ASN A 115 7.85 -0.67 16.49
C ASN A 115 7.91 0.20 17.74
N ALA A 116 8.83 -0.11 18.64
CA ALA A 116 9.11 0.66 19.84
C ALA A 116 10.63 0.80 20.00
N LYS A 117 11.08 2.01 20.34
CA LYS A 117 12.47 2.28 20.75
C LYS A 117 12.59 1.93 22.23
N VAL A 118 13.38 0.93 22.54
CA VAL A 118 13.57 0.43 23.91
C VAL A 118 15.02 0.51 24.30
N LEU A 119 15.25 0.84 25.56
CA LEU A 119 16.56 0.72 26.18
C LEU A 119 16.61 -0.65 26.86
N ARG A 120 17.53 -1.51 26.40
CA ARG A 120 17.82 -2.82 27.00
C ARG A 120 19.34 -3.01 27.03
N ASP A 121 19.87 -3.52 28.13
CA ASP A 121 21.32 -3.71 28.33
C ASP A 121 22.15 -2.45 27.97
N ASN A 122 21.67 -1.27 28.38
CA ASN A 122 22.27 0.05 28.10
C ASN A 122 22.43 0.39 26.60
N THR A 123 21.70 -0.30 25.72
CA THR A 123 21.76 -0.12 24.28
C THR A 123 20.39 0.29 23.77
N LEU A 124 20.31 1.41 23.06
CA LEU A 124 19.07 1.83 22.41
C LEU A 124 18.82 0.92 21.20
N SER A 125 17.70 0.22 21.20
CA SER A 125 17.34 -0.72 20.13
C SER A 125 15.88 -0.56 19.73
N THR A 126 15.58 -0.80 18.45
CA THR A 126 14.21 -0.80 17.95
C THR A 126 13.70 -2.23 17.90
N ILE A 127 12.61 -2.52 18.62
CA ILE A 127 11.95 -3.83 18.64
C ILE A 127 10.50 -3.71 18.16
N GLN A 128 9.83 -4.83 17.88
CA GLN A 128 8.38 -4.79 17.63
C GLN A 128 7.64 -4.46 18.92
N ALA A 129 6.66 -3.56 18.86
CA ALA A 129 5.88 -3.13 20.02
C ALA A 129 5.17 -4.31 20.73
N ARG A 130 4.86 -5.39 20.00
CA ARG A 130 4.26 -6.63 20.55
C ARG A 130 5.17 -7.39 21.54
N ASP A 131 6.47 -7.12 21.50
CA ASP A 131 7.48 -7.78 22.33
C ASP A 131 7.89 -6.90 23.52
N LEU A 132 7.19 -5.77 23.71
CA LEU A 132 7.25 -4.99 24.95
C LEU A 132 6.62 -5.75 26.09
N VAL A 133 7.22 -5.60 27.27
CA VAL A 133 6.75 -6.19 28.51
C VAL A 133 6.72 -5.14 29.61
N PRO A 134 5.89 -5.33 30.66
CA PRO A 134 5.94 -4.47 31.84
C PRO A 134 7.36 -4.40 32.43
N GLY A 135 7.84 -3.17 32.63
CA GLY A 135 9.18 -2.83 33.10
C GLY A 135 10.18 -2.43 32.01
N ASP A 136 9.88 -2.60 30.72
CA ASP A 136 10.74 -2.04 29.66
C ASP A 136 10.82 -0.51 29.77
N VAL A 137 11.98 0.06 29.45
CA VAL A 137 12.16 1.51 29.32
C VAL A 137 12.03 1.88 27.85
N VAL A 138 11.00 2.66 27.53
CA VAL A 138 10.71 3.16 26.19
C VAL A 138 11.21 4.60 26.06
N VAL A 139 11.82 4.91 24.92
CA VAL A 139 12.24 6.28 24.58
C VAL A 139 11.23 6.87 23.60
N PHE A 140 10.80 8.09 23.89
CA PHE A 140 9.83 8.84 23.09
C PHE A 140 10.51 10.01 22.39
N GLU A 141 10.23 10.15 21.10
CA GLU A 141 10.58 11.33 20.30
C GLU A 141 9.35 11.83 19.55
N SER A 142 9.39 13.10 19.15
CA SER A 142 8.33 13.71 18.33
C SER A 142 8.01 12.84 17.11
N GLY A 143 6.74 12.45 16.97
CA GLY A 143 6.24 11.57 15.90
C GLY A 143 6.10 10.09 16.28
N ASP A 144 6.67 9.65 17.41
CA ASP A 144 6.54 8.26 17.88
C ASP A 144 5.12 8.00 18.42
N HIS A 145 4.59 6.80 18.18
CA HIS A 145 3.40 6.32 18.89
C HIS A 145 3.81 5.74 20.25
N VAL A 146 2.98 6.00 21.26
CA VAL A 146 3.19 5.45 22.59
C VAL A 146 2.84 3.96 22.55
N PRO A 147 3.80 3.03 22.64
CA PRO A 147 3.57 1.64 22.21
C PRO A 147 2.86 0.77 23.27
N ALA A 148 2.78 1.26 24.51
CA ALA A 148 2.13 0.65 25.66
C ALA A 148 1.82 1.75 26.69
N ASP A 149 1.00 1.48 27.71
CA ASP A 149 0.80 2.48 28.76
C ASP A 149 2.08 2.59 29.60
N CYS A 150 2.62 3.80 29.69
CA CYS A 150 3.92 4.09 30.28
C CYS A 150 3.82 5.16 31.37
N ARG A 151 4.62 5.01 32.42
CA ARG A 151 4.89 6.07 33.39
C ARG A 151 6.08 6.88 32.91
N ILE A 152 5.92 8.21 32.77
CA ILE A 152 6.99 9.11 32.35
C ILE A 152 8.03 9.28 33.46
N ILE A 153 9.30 9.06 33.13
CA ILE A 153 10.44 9.16 34.06
C ILE A 153 11.43 10.27 33.66
N GLU A 154 11.39 10.71 32.39
CA GLU A 154 12.18 11.81 31.87
C GLU A 154 11.34 12.57 30.84
N SER A 155 11.28 13.90 30.94
CA SER A 155 10.53 14.76 30.02
C SER A 155 11.38 15.99 29.66
N SER A 156 11.52 16.26 28.37
CA SER A 156 12.11 17.48 27.82
C SER A 156 11.12 18.09 26.83
N PHE A 157 10.27 19.00 27.34
CA PHE A 157 9.15 19.60 26.60
C PHE A 157 8.23 18.56 25.93
N LEU A 158 8.09 17.37 26.53
CA LEU A 158 7.34 16.27 25.95
C LEU A 158 5.84 16.63 25.94
N LYS A 159 5.24 16.67 24.74
CA LYS A 159 3.81 16.89 24.55
C LYS A 159 3.22 15.73 23.77
N ILE A 160 2.17 15.13 24.31
CA ILE A 160 1.49 13.97 23.72
C ILE A 160 0.06 14.35 23.38
N ALA A 161 -0.37 14.07 22.15
CA ALA A 161 -1.76 14.23 21.76
C ALA A 161 -2.56 12.99 22.15
N GLU A 162 -3.46 13.19 23.11
CA GLU A 162 -4.26 12.11 23.71
C GLU A 162 -5.72 12.13 23.25
N ALA A 163 -6.05 12.97 22.26
CA ALA A 163 -7.40 13.14 21.70
C ALA A 163 -8.10 11.82 21.37
N ALA A 164 -7.35 10.81 20.89
CA ALA A 164 -7.87 9.50 20.55
C ALA A 164 -8.48 8.75 21.74
N LEU A 165 -8.04 9.06 22.97
CA LEU A 165 -8.47 8.42 24.20
C LEU A 165 -9.29 9.35 25.11
N THR A 166 -8.93 10.63 25.16
CA THR A 166 -9.50 11.61 26.10
C THR A 166 -10.51 12.55 25.45
N GLY A 167 -10.48 12.69 24.12
CA GLY A 167 -11.26 13.68 23.38
C GLY A 167 -10.69 15.10 23.42
N GLU A 168 -9.64 15.35 24.21
CA GLU A 168 -8.99 16.66 24.30
C GLU A 168 -8.13 16.92 23.05
N SER A 169 -8.45 17.99 22.33
CA SER A 169 -7.84 18.31 21.03
C SER A 169 -6.44 18.91 21.14
N HIS A 170 -6.07 19.44 22.30
CA HIS A 170 -4.75 20.04 22.54
C HIS A 170 -3.74 19.02 23.07
N PRO A 171 -2.48 19.03 22.57
CA PRO A 171 -1.42 18.18 23.11
C PRO A 171 -1.15 18.50 24.58
N ILE A 172 -1.08 17.45 25.42
CA ILE A 172 -0.89 17.55 26.87
C ILE A 172 0.60 17.49 27.17
N GLU A 173 1.09 18.45 27.95
CA GLU A 173 2.48 18.49 28.41
C GLU A 173 2.69 17.45 29.52
N LYS A 174 3.80 16.72 29.41
CA LYS A 174 4.08 15.56 30.25
C LYS A 174 5.11 15.87 31.32
N GLU A 175 4.83 15.38 32.52
CA GLU A 175 5.61 15.62 33.73
C GLU A 175 6.08 14.30 34.35
N THR A 176 7.02 14.38 35.29
CA THR A 176 7.59 13.21 35.96
C THR A 176 7.07 13.00 37.38
N GLU A 177 6.60 14.05 38.04
CA GLU A 177 6.19 14.01 39.45
C GLU A 177 4.94 13.13 39.66
N PRO A 178 4.79 12.46 40.82
CA PRO A 178 3.56 11.75 41.16
C PRO A 178 2.40 12.73 41.30
N LEU A 179 1.20 12.29 40.93
CA LEU A 179 -0.01 13.10 41.00
C LEU A 179 -0.91 12.60 42.13
N ASP A 180 -1.49 13.53 42.88
CA ASP A 180 -2.39 13.24 44.00
C ASP A 180 -3.86 13.21 43.54
N ASN A 181 -4.70 12.47 44.29
CA ASN A 181 -6.15 12.29 44.05
C ASN A 181 -6.51 11.37 42.88
N THR A 182 -7.78 10.96 42.84
CA THR A 182 -8.34 10.19 41.73
C THR A 182 -8.60 11.12 40.55
N LEU A 183 -7.72 11.05 39.54
CA LEU A 183 -7.79 11.92 38.37
C LEU A 183 -8.43 11.20 37.17
N PRO A 184 -9.23 11.90 36.35
CA PRO A 184 -9.66 11.40 35.05
C PRO A 184 -8.45 11.24 34.13
N LEU A 185 -8.62 10.48 33.05
CA LEU A 185 -7.51 10.03 32.22
C LEU A 185 -6.73 11.19 31.58
N ALA A 186 -7.45 12.25 31.19
CA ALA A 186 -6.87 13.47 30.61
C ALA A 186 -5.94 14.24 31.57
N ASP A 187 -6.20 14.19 32.87
CA ASP A 187 -5.45 14.97 33.87
C ASP A 187 -4.21 14.23 34.38
N ARG A 188 -3.98 13.00 33.95
CA ARG A 188 -2.82 12.18 34.33
C ARG A 188 -1.61 12.55 33.48
N THR A 189 -1.08 13.75 33.68
CA THR A 189 0.04 14.36 32.92
C THR A 189 1.34 13.58 33.02
N ASN A 190 1.48 12.66 33.96
CA ASN A 190 2.70 11.89 34.18
C ASN A 190 2.67 10.46 33.59
N MET A 191 1.63 10.18 32.81
CA MET A 191 1.41 8.94 32.06
C MET A 191 1.43 9.22 30.56
N ALA A 192 1.76 8.21 29.78
CA ALA A 192 1.55 8.16 28.34
C ALA A 192 0.77 6.90 27.98
N TYR A 193 -0.24 7.03 27.12
CA TYR A 193 -1.17 5.94 26.84
C TYR A 193 -1.00 5.34 25.45
N THR A 194 -1.15 4.02 25.32
CA THR A 194 -1.16 3.40 23.99
C THR A 194 -2.32 3.91 23.14
N GLY A 195 -2.11 4.09 21.84
CA GLY A 195 -3.08 4.75 20.94
C GLY A 195 -2.87 6.26 20.85
N THR A 196 -1.94 6.83 21.63
CA THR A 196 -1.59 8.26 21.59
C THR A 196 -0.21 8.45 20.94
N HIS A 197 0.11 9.70 20.61
CA HIS A 197 1.34 10.00 19.87
C HIS A 197 2.01 11.25 20.39
N VAL A 198 3.34 11.25 20.30
CA VAL A 198 4.15 12.38 20.71
C VAL A 198 4.12 13.44 19.63
N VAL A 199 3.66 14.64 19.99
CA VAL A 199 3.57 15.79 19.08
C VAL A 199 4.87 16.57 19.08
N TYR A 200 5.49 16.72 20.25
CA TYR A 200 6.66 17.56 20.43
C TYR A 200 7.53 17.07 21.60
N GLY A 201 8.82 17.38 21.55
CA GLY A 201 9.79 17.08 22.60
C GLY A 201 10.33 15.66 22.55
N ARG A 202 10.98 15.27 23.66
CA ARG A 202 11.54 13.93 23.88
C ARG A 202 11.38 13.52 25.34
N GLY A 203 11.37 12.22 25.62
CA GLY A 203 11.31 11.71 26.99
C GLY A 203 11.55 10.22 27.10
N LYS A 204 11.46 9.71 28.32
CA LYS A 204 11.53 8.26 28.63
C LYS A 204 10.37 7.87 29.52
N GLY A 205 9.88 6.64 29.35
CA GLY A 205 8.88 6.07 30.23
C GLY A 205 9.09 4.58 30.49
N ILE A 206 8.64 4.13 31.66
CA ILE A 206 8.62 2.71 32.02
C ILE A 206 7.26 2.14 31.62
N VAL A 207 7.24 1.04 30.86
CA VAL A 207 6.01 0.32 30.51
C VAL A 207 5.38 -0.24 31.77
N VAL A 208 4.14 0.16 32.07
CA VAL A 208 3.42 -0.31 33.26
C VAL A 208 2.31 -1.29 32.91
N GLU A 209 1.60 -1.09 31.79
CA GLU A 209 0.52 -1.97 31.33
C GLU A 209 0.68 -2.26 29.82
N THR A 210 0.35 -3.48 29.40
CA THR A 210 0.48 -3.95 28.02
C THR A 210 -0.78 -4.67 27.56
N GLY A 211 -1.02 -4.72 26.24
CA GLY A 211 -2.12 -5.46 25.62
C GLY A 211 -3.50 -5.06 26.14
N MET A 212 -4.29 -6.03 26.59
CA MET A 212 -5.66 -5.80 27.09
C MET A 212 -5.73 -5.14 28.47
N ALA A 213 -4.59 -4.95 29.16
CA ALA A 213 -4.54 -4.28 30.44
C ALA A 213 -4.54 -2.75 30.29
N THR A 214 -4.08 -2.23 29.16
CA THR A 214 -3.99 -0.79 28.89
C THR A 214 -5.37 -0.12 28.83
N GLU A 215 -5.40 1.20 28.90
CA GLU A 215 -6.63 1.97 28.76
C GLU A 215 -7.29 1.78 27.38
N MET A 216 -6.49 1.76 26.30
CA MET A 216 -6.99 1.40 24.96
C MET A 216 -7.48 -0.06 24.91
N GLY A 217 -6.84 -0.97 25.64
CA GLY A 217 -7.29 -2.35 25.79
C GLY A 217 -8.64 -2.50 26.48
N LYS A 218 -8.92 -1.64 27.47
CA LYS A 218 -10.23 -1.56 28.13
C LYS A 218 -11.31 -1.05 27.17
N ILE A 219 -11.01 -0.03 26.35
CA ILE A 219 -11.92 0.47 25.31
C ILE A 219 -12.16 -0.59 24.23
N ALA A 220 -11.11 -1.25 23.76
CA ALA A 220 -11.21 -2.31 22.76
C ALA A 220 -12.13 -3.46 23.21
N ARG A 221 -12.13 -3.80 24.50
CA ARG A 221 -13.05 -4.79 25.09
C ARG A 221 -14.52 -4.38 24.95
N LEU A 222 -14.82 -3.08 24.99
CA LEU A 222 -16.18 -2.54 24.78
C LEU A 222 -16.56 -2.56 23.29
N LEU A 223 -15.63 -2.23 22.40
CA LEU A 223 -15.86 -2.14 20.95
C LEU A 223 -15.94 -3.50 20.23
N GLN A 224 -15.36 -4.56 20.78
CA GLN A 224 -15.44 -5.93 20.23
C GLN A 224 -16.87 -6.50 20.12
N GLN A 225 -17.88 -5.73 20.53
CA GLN A 225 -19.30 -6.07 20.36
C GLN A 225 -19.91 -5.54 19.05
N VAL A 226 -19.17 -4.72 18.27
CA VAL A 226 -19.63 -4.14 17.00
C VAL A 226 -19.08 -4.96 15.82
N LYS A 227 -19.98 -5.56 15.01
CA LYS A 227 -19.60 -6.37 13.84
C LYS A 227 -18.99 -5.50 12.72
N ALA A 228 -17.96 -6.03 12.06
CA ALA A 228 -17.35 -5.40 10.88
C ALA A 228 -18.32 -5.39 9.68
N GLU A 229 -18.33 -4.31 8.90
CA GLU A 229 -19.10 -4.22 7.65
C GLU A 229 -18.43 -4.94 6.47
N PRO A 230 -19.21 -5.53 5.55
CA PRO A 230 -18.68 -6.15 4.33
C PRO A 230 -18.11 -5.12 3.36
N THR A 231 -17.12 -5.54 2.55
CA THR A 231 -16.44 -4.67 1.58
C THR A 231 -17.36 -4.30 0.42
N PRO A 232 -17.14 -3.19 -0.30
CA PRO A 232 -17.94 -2.84 -1.49
C PRO A 232 -17.99 -3.96 -2.54
N LEU A 233 -16.87 -4.65 -2.74
CA LEU A 233 -16.78 -5.83 -3.61
C LEU A 233 -17.68 -6.97 -3.13
N GLN A 234 -17.65 -7.27 -1.83
CA GLN A 234 -18.50 -8.30 -1.22
C GLN A 234 -19.98 -7.92 -1.33
N LYS A 235 -20.36 -6.68 -1.03
CA LYS A 235 -21.74 -6.17 -1.19
C LYS A 235 -22.23 -6.36 -2.63
N ARG A 236 -21.42 -5.99 -3.63
CA ARG A 236 -21.76 -6.17 -5.06
C ARG A 236 -21.86 -7.64 -5.48
N LEU A 237 -21.00 -8.51 -4.94
CA LEU A 237 -21.07 -9.95 -5.17
C LEU A 237 -22.31 -10.58 -4.52
N GLU A 238 -22.69 -10.15 -3.32
CA GLU A 238 -23.91 -10.59 -2.63
C GLU A 238 -25.17 -10.13 -3.37
N GLU A 239 -25.23 -8.87 -3.82
CA GLU A 239 -26.32 -8.35 -4.65
C GLU A 239 -26.48 -9.16 -5.93
N PHE A 240 -25.36 -9.47 -6.60
CA PHE A 240 -25.37 -10.29 -7.81
C PHE A 240 -25.78 -11.75 -7.52
N GLY A 241 -25.27 -12.35 -6.44
CA GLY A 241 -25.67 -13.69 -6.00
C GLY A 241 -27.17 -13.77 -5.71
N ARG A 242 -27.74 -12.74 -5.09
CA ARG A 242 -29.18 -12.65 -4.82
C ARG A 242 -30.01 -12.61 -6.11
N LEU A 243 -29.55 -11.89 -7.14
CA LEU A 243 -30.17 -11.88 -8.46
C LEU A 243 -30.21 -13.28 -9.07
N LEU A 244 -29.10 -14.04 -9.01
CA LEU A 244 -29.03 -15.41 -9.51
C LEU A 244 -30.00 -16.34 -8.76
N VAL A 245 -30.02 -16.25 -7.44
CA VAL A 245 -30.94 -17.06 -6.61
C VAL A 245 -32.41 -16.77 -6.96
N TYR A 246 -32.78 -15.50 -7.16
CA TYR A 246 -34.13 -15.15 -7.59
C TYR A 246 -34.45 -15.66 -8.99
N ALA A 247 -33.53 -15.54 -9.95
CA ALA A 247 -33.70 -16.06 -11.30
C ALA A 247 -33.87 -17.59 -11.29
N ALA A 248 -33.03 -18.30 -10.54
CA ALA A 248 -33.11 -19.75 -10.37
C ALA A 248 -34.41 -20.17 -9.68
N GLY A 249 -34.84 -19.46 -8.64
CA GLY A 249 -36.11 -19.73 -7.96
C GLY A 249 -37.32 -19.60 -8.89
N ILE A 250 -37.34 -18.58 -9.76
CA ILE A 250 -38.38 -18.43 -10.79
C ILE A 250 -38.33 -19.60 -11.78
N ILE A 251 -37.15 -19.97 -12.26
CA ILE A 251 -36.96 -21.10 -13.19
C ILE A 251 -37.45 -22.40 -12.56
N VAL A 252 -37.07 -22.67 -11.32
CA VAL A 252 -37.49 -23.86 -10.57
C VAL A 252 -39.01 -23.90 -10.43
N ALA A 253 -39.65 -22.78 -10.05
CA ALA A 253 -41.10 -22.71 -9.92
C ALA A 253 -41.82 -23.02 -11.24
N VAL A 254 -41.32 -22.48 -12.36
CA VAL A 254 -41.88 -22.72 -13.69
C VAL A 254 -41.74 -24.19 -14.09
N ILE A 255 -40.55 -24.78 -13.92
CA ILE A 255 -40.30 -26.18 -14.28
C ILE A 255 -41.14 -27.11 -13.41
N PHE A 256 -41.17 -26.87 -12.10
CA PHE A 256 -41.94 -27.69 -11.16
C PHE A 256 -43.44 -27.69 -11.50
N PHE A 257 -43.99 -26.52 -11.83
CA PHE A 257 -45.39 -26.39 -12.24
C PHE A 257 -45.67 -27.10 -13.58
N LEU A 258 -44.81 -26.92 -14.58
CA LEU A 258 -44.93 -27.58 -15.88
C LEU A 258 -44.78 -29.10 -15.77
N GLY A 259 -43.87 -29.59 -14.93
CA GLY A 259 -43.67 -31.01 -14.68
C GLY A 259 -44.87 -31.67 -14.04
N ILE A 260 -45.50 -31.02 -13.05
CA ILE A 260 -46.76 -31.49 -12.47
C ILE A 260 -47.86 -31.56 -13.55
N LEU A 261 -47.96 -30.53 -14.41
CA LEU A 261 -48.93 -30.55 -15.52
C LEU A 261 -48.67 -31.68 -16.53
N ARG A 262 -47.42 -32.13 -16.68
CA ARG A 262 -47.04 -33.26 -17.53
C ARG A 262 -47.23 -34.63 -16.85
N GLY A 263 -47.54 -34.65 -15.56
CA GLY A 263 -47.69 -35.89 -14.79
C GLY A 263 -46.36 -36.48 -14.31
N GLU A 264 -45.29 -35.70 -14.27
CA GLU A 264 -43.99 -36.15 -13.75
C GLU A 264 -44.05 -36.44 -12.24
N PRO A 265 -43.30 -37.44 -11.74
CA PRO A 265 -43.22 -37.70 -10.31
C PRO A 265 -42.72 -36.48 -9.52
N ILE A 266 -43.37 -36.18 -8.39
CA ILE A 266 -43.01 -35.06 -7.52
C ILE A 266 -41.55 -35.16 -7.05
N LEU A 267 -41.06 -36.39 -6.84
CA LEU A 267 -39.68 -36.65 -6.43
C LEU A 267 -38.67 -36.19 -7.51
N ASP A 268 -38.95 -36.48 -8.78
CA ASP A 268 -38.08 -36.07 -9.89
C ASP A 268 -38.08 -34.54 -10.02
N MET A 269 -39.25 -33.91 -9.90
CA MET A 269 -39.36 -32.45 -9.90
C MET A 269 -38.64 -31.80 -8.71
N PHE A 270 -38.61 -32.46 -7.55
CA PHE A 270 -37.82 -32.03 -6.40
C PHE A 270 -36.30 -32.16 -6.68
N LEU A 271 -35.85 -33.26 -7.29
CA LEU A 271 -34.44 -33.43 -7.66
C LEU A 271 -33.98 -32.43 -8.73
N VAL A 272 -34.85 -32.07 -9.70
CA VAL A 272 -34.61 -30.98 -10.66
C VAL A 272 -34.45 -29.65 -9.94
N ALA A 273 -35.33 -29.35 -8.98
CA ALA A 273 -35.27 -28.12 -8.19
C ALA A 273 -33.97 -28.00 -7.40
N VAL A 274 -33.53 -29.09 -6.75
CA VAL A 274 -32.26 -29.13 -6.02
C VAL A 274 -31.07 -28.95 -6.98
N SER A 275 -31.08 -29.63 -8.13
CA SER A 275 -30.01 -29.51 -9.14
C SER A 275 -29.84 -28.09 -9.66
N LEU A 276 -30.95 -27.41 -9.96
CA LEU A 276 -30.95 -26.00 -10.40
C LEU A 276 -30.51 -25.04 -9.30
N ALA A 277 -30.92 -25.29 -8.05
CA ALA A 277 -30.51 -24.47 -6.91
C ALA A 277 -29.00 -24.53 -6.68
N VAL A 278 -28.41 -25.73 -6.76
CA VAL A 278 -26.95 -25.95 -6.65
C VAL A 278 -26.22 -25.31 -7.84
N ALA A 279 -26.71 -25.50 -9.08
CA ALA A 279 -26.09 -24.89 -10.27
C ALA A 279 -26.11 -23.35 -10.24
N ALA A 280 -27.09 -22.75 -9.55
CA ALA A 280 -27.26 -21.30 -9.52
C ALA A 280 -26.32 -20.57 -8.57
N ILE A 281 -25.76 -21.24 -7.57
CA ILE A 281 -25.01 -20.57 -6.51
C ILE A 281 -23.51 -20.76 -6.75
N PRO A 282 -22.75 -19.67 -6.95
CA PRO A 282 -21.32 -19.79 -7.22
C PRO A 282 -20.55 -19.98 -5.90
N GLU A 283 -20.60 -21.18 -5.32
CA GLU A 283 -20.08 -21.45 -3.97
C GLU A 283 -18.57 -21.14 -3.83
N GLY A 284 -17.80 -21.35 -4.91
CA GLY A 284 -16.36 -21.07 -4.93
C GLY A 284 -15.98 -19.59 -5.06
N LEU A 285 -16.92 -18.71 -5.44
CA LEU A 285 -16.58 -17.34 -5.84
C LEU A 285 -16.04 -16.47 -4.67
N PRO A 286 -16.67 -16.43 -3.48
CA PRO A 286 -16.16 -15.61 -2.36
C PRO A 286 -14.74 -16.04 -1.92
N ALA A 287 -14.48 -17.34 -1.90
CA ALA A 287 -13.20 -17.90 -1.52
C ALA A 287 -12.10 -17.55 -2.55
N VAL A 288 -12.38 -17.73 -3.84
CA VAL A 288 -11.42 -17.40 -4.91
C VAL A 288 -11.10 -15.91 -4.92
N VAL A 289 -12.10 -15.03 -4.80
CA VAL A 289 -11.90 -13.57 -4.75
C VAL A 289 -10.98 -13.16 -3.59
N THR A 290 -11.19 -13.74 -2.41
CA THR A 290 -10.34 -13.48 -1.24
C THR A 290 -8.90 -13.93 -1.48
N ILE A 291 -8.70 -15.08 -2.13
CA ILE A 291 -7.38 -15.59 -2.50
C ILE A 291 -6.72 -14.66 -3.53
N VAL A 292 -7.45 -14.17 -4.54
CA VAL A 292 -6.92 -13.23 -5.55
C VAL A 292 -6.41 -11.95 -4.90
N LEU A 293 -7.22 -11.35 -4.01
CA LEU A 293 -6.84 -10.16 -3.25
C LEU A 293 -5.59 -10.41 -2.41
N ALA A 294 -5.54 -11.52 -1.68
CA ALA A 294 -4.44 -11.86 -0.79
C ALA A 294 -3.12 -12.07 -1.56
N LEU A 295 -3.15 -12.78 -2.68
CA LEU A 295 -1.99 -12.96 -3.58
C LEU A 295 -1.56 -11.64 -4.21
N GLY A 296 -2.51 -10.81 -4.60
CA GLY A 296 -2.28 -9.47 -5.13
C GLY A 296 -1.55 -8.57 -4.15
N VAL A 297 -2.02 -8.50 -2.90
CA VAL A 297 -1.35 -7.75 -1.83
C VAL A 297 0.05 -8.30 -1.55
N GLN A 298 0.25 -9.62 -1.61
CA GLN A 298 1.58 -10.20 -1.48
C GLN A 298 2.54 -9.73 -2.58
N ARG A 299 2.07 -9.54 -3.81
CA ARG A 299 2.87 -8.94 -4.90
C ARG A 299 3.15 -7.46 -4.65
N MET A 300 2.18 -6.70 -4.17
CA MET A 300 2.35 -5.28 -3.80
C MET A 300 3.41 -5.09 -2.72
N VAL A 301 3.41 -5.93 -1.68
CA VAL A 301 4.41 -5.88 -0.60
C VAL A 301 5.83 -6.09 -1.14
N ARG A 302 6.01 -7.00 -2.12
CA ARG A 302 7.31 -7.19 -2.79
C ARG A 302 7.77 -5.98 -3.60
N ARG A 303 6.86 -5.06 -3.92
CA ARG A 303 7.11 -3.76 -4.55
C ARG A 303 6.92 -2.61 -3.55
N HIS A 304 7.26 -2.87 -2.29
CA HIS A 304 7.27 -1.88 -1.20
C HIS A 304 5.93 -1.24 -0.83
N ALA A 305 4.80 -1.77 -1.32
CA ALA A 305 3.47 -1.26 -1.01
C ALA A 305 2.73 -2.21 -0.05
N LEU A 306 2.70 -1.87 1.23
CA LEU A 306 2.01 -2.64 2.27
C LEU A 306 0.58 -2.15 2.45
N VAL A 307 -0.39 -2.94 1.99
CA VAL A 307 -1.81 -2.63 2.14
C VAL A 307 -2.33 -3.08 3.51
N ARG A 308 -2.86 -2.13 4.29
CA ARG A 308 -3.45 -2.38 5.62
C ARG A 308 -4.94 -2.73 5.51
N LYS A 309 -5.66 -2.08 4.60
CA LYS A 309 -7.10 -2.32 4.35
C LYS A 309 -7.30 -2.94 2.96
N LEU A 310 -7.71 -4.21 2.92
CA LEU A 310 -7.96 -4.93 1.65
C LEU A 310 -8.92 -4.22 0.67
N PRO A 311 -10.02 -3.59 1.12
CA PRO A 311 -10.91 -2.86 0.20
C PRO A 311 -10.18 -1.79 -0.60
N SER A 312 -9.14 -1.18 -0.03
CA SER A 312 -8.39 -0.08 -0.64
C SER A 312 -7.57 -0.53 -1.85
N VAL A 313 -7.30 -1.84 -2.02
CA VAL A 313 -6.68 -2.39 -3.24
C VAL A 313 -7.54 -2.08 -4.47
N GLU A 314 -8.85 -2.29 -4.34
CA GLU A 314 -9.80 -2.05 -5.41
C GLU A 314 -9.89 -0.55 -5.74
N THR A 315 -9.95 0.28 -4.71
CA THR A 315 -10.03 1.75 -4.83
C THR A 315 -8.75 2.30 -5.46
N LEU A 316 -7.58 1.79 -5.07
CA LEU A 316 -6.28 2.20 -5.61
C LEU A 316 -6.17 1.92 -7.11
N GLY A 317 -6.67 0.78 -7.58
CA GLY A 317 -6.73 0.48 -9.02
C GLY A 317 -7.62 1.45 -9.81
N ALA A 318 -8.57 2.10 -9.15
CA ALA A 318 -9.46 3.10 -9.73
C ALA A 318 -8.99 4.55 -9.52
N ALA A 319 -7.84 4.77 -8.88
CA ALA A 319 -7.33 6.10 -8.59
C ALA A 319 -7.21 6.94 -9.88
N THR A 320 -7.75 8.15 -9.84
CA THR A 320 -7.67 9.16 -10.91
C THR A 320 -6.66 10.25 -10.56
N LEU A 321 -6.37 10.46 -9.28
CA LEU A 321 -5.35 11.40 -8.80
C LEU A 321 -4.42 10.77 -7.77
N ILE A 322 -3.16 11.22 -7.79
CA ILE A 322 -2.19 10.96 -6.72
C ILE A 322 -1.70 12.31 -6.22
N ALA A 323 -2.14 12.71 -5.03
CA ALA A 323 -1.61 13.86 -4.31
C ALA A 323 -0.42 13.41 -3.46
N SER A 324 0.78 13.84 -3.86
CA SER A 324 2.01 13.46 -3.18
C SER A 324 2.61 14.66 -2.44
N ASP A 325 3.03 14.43 -1.21
CA ASP A 325 4.01 15.29 -0.56
C ASP A 325 5.34 15.26 -1.33
N LYS A 326 6.06 16.39 -1.29
CA LYS A 326 7.33 16.54 -2.01
C LYS A 326 8.50 15.87 -1.27
N THR A 327 8.77 16.34 -0.05
CA THR A 327 9.96 15.95 0.71
C THR A 327 9.90 14.48 1.09
N GLY A 328 10.97 13.72 0.79
CA GLY A 328 11.08 12.30 1.14
C GLY A 328 10.29 11.36 0.24
N THR A 329 9.20 11.80 -0.40
CA THR A 329 8.40 10.98 -1.33
C THR A 329 8.79 11.17 -2.80
N LEU A 330 8.80 12.41 -3.30
CA LEU A 330 9.24 12.75 -4.67
C LEU A 330 10.75 13.02 -4.72
N THR A 331 11.29 13.52 -3.61
CA THR A 331 12.71 13.83 -3.43
C THR A 331 13.38 12.85 -2.46
N GLN A 332 14.70 12.85 -2.43
CA GLN A 332 15.48 11.93 -1.59
C GLN A 332 15.46 12.31 -0.11
N ASN A 333 15.02 13.53 0.24
CA ASN A 333 15.24 14.14 1.55
C ASN A 333 16.74 14.11 1.95
N GLN A 334 17.61 14.27 0.94
CA GLN A 334 19.05 14.29 1.10
C GLN A 334 19.57 15.55 0.44
N MET A 335 19.70 16.60 1.25
CA MET A 335 20.22 17.87 0.77
C MET A 335 21.59 17.68 0.10
N THR A 336 21.68 18.13 -1.14
CA THR A 336 22.86 17.96 -2.00
C THR A 336 23.29 19.33 -2.52
N VAL A 337 24.55 19.69 -2.30
CA VAL A 337 25.14 20.89 -2.91
C VAL A 337 25.33 20.67 -4.40
N LYS A 338 24.84 21.62 -5.21
CA LYS A 338 24.90 21.57 -6.68
C LYS A 338 25.73 22.67 -7.30
N ARG A 339 25.75 23.86 -6.70
CA ARG A 339 26.49 25.02 -7.22
C ARG A 339 27.21 25.75 -6.10
N LEU A 340 28.36 26.33 -6.39
CA LEU A 340 29.04 27.31 -5.55
C LEU A 340 29.29 28.57 -6.36
N PHE A 341 29.28 29.72 -5.69
CA PHE A 341 29.79 30.97 -6.22
C PHE A 341 30.90 31.45 -5.29
N LEU A 342 32.14 31.46 -5.76
CA LEU A 342 33.30 31.76 -4.94
C LEU A 342 33.51 33.29 -4.82
N GLY A 343 34.20 33.72 -3.76
CA GLY A 343 34.55 35.14 -3.58
C GLY A 343 35.30 35.76 -4.77
N GLY A 344 36.12 34.98 -5.47
CA GLY A 344 36.82 35.38 -6.70
C GLY A 344 35.93 35.50 -7.96
N GLY A 345 34.62 35.27 -7.84
CA GLY A 345 33.65 35.40 -8.93
C GLY A 345 33.42 34.14 -9.78
N ALA A 346 34.18 33.07 -9.52
CA ALA A 346 34.03 31.78 -10.20
C ALA A 346 32.77 31.04 -9.75
N GLU A 347 32.10 30.39 -10.70
CA GLU A 347 30.92 29.56 -10.43
C GLU A 347 31.24 28.09 -10.67
N ILE A 348 31.06 27.26 -9.63
CA ILE A 348 31.46 25.85 -9.63
C ILE A 348 30.22 24.97 -9.55
N GLU A 349 30.07 24.03 -10.47
CA GLU A 349 29.09 22.95 -10.40
C GLU A 349 29.67 21.75 -9.64
N VAL A 350 28.85 21.12 -8.80
CA VAL A 350 29.23 19.94 -8.00
C VAL A 350 28.39 18.74 -8.44
N THR A 351 29.07 17.68 -8.87
CA THR A 351 28.42 16.43 -9.25
C THR A 351 28.22 15.50 -8.04
N GLY A 352 27.48 14.41 -8.24
CA GLY A 352 27.07 13.50 -7.17
C GLY A 352 25.73 13.90 -6.53
N THR A 353 25.12 12.94 -5.86
CA THR A 353 23.80 13.05 -5.22
C THR A 353 23.82 12.33 -3.88
N GLY A 354 23.10 12.89 -2.91
CA GLY A 354 23.03 12.33 -1.57
C GLY A 354 24.30 12.55 -0.75
N TYR A 355 24.46 11.73 0.27
CA TYR A 355 25.53 11.86 1.28
C TYR A 355 26.78 11.03 1.03
N ALA A 356 26.86 10.32 -0.11
CA ALA A 356 28.09 9.66 -0.49
C ALA A 356 29.16 10.73 -0.85
N PRO A 357 30.39 10.63 -0.31
CA PRO A 357 31.47 11.58 -0.57
C PRO A 357 32.12 11.33 -1.94
N THR A 358 31.30 11.23 -2.98
CA THR A 358 31.71 11.00 -4.37
C THR A 358 31.12 12.10 -5.26
N GLY A 359 31.96 12.74 -6.05
CA GLY A 359 31.57 13.79 -6.98
C GLY A 359 32.77 14.63 -7.41
N ASP A 360 32.59 15.38 -8.49
CA ASP A 360 33.59 16.25 -9.09
C ASP A 360 33.19 17.72 -8.93
N PHE A 361 34.18 18.60 -9.00
CA PHE A 361 34.00 20.05 -9.09
C PHE A 361 34.27 20.50 -10.53
N ARG A 362 33.39 21.33 -11.10
CA ARG A 362 33.49 21.77 -12.50
C ARG A 362 33.25 23.26 -12.65
N GLU A 363 34.02 23.90 -13.52
CA GLU A 363 33.75 25.26 -14.00
C GLU A 363 33.51 25.18 -15.52
N GLY A 364 32.24 25.27 -15.91
CA GLY A 364 31.81 24.95 -17.27
C GLY A 364 32.17 23.49 -17.63
N PRO A 365 32.86 23.23 -18.76
CA PRO A 365 33.23 21.88 -19.16
C PRO A 365 34.49 21.32 -18.46
N SER A 366 35.20 22.13 -17.67
CA SER A 366 36.51 21.78 -17.11
C SER A 366 36.39 21.20 -15.69
N LEU A 367 37.13 20.14 -15.40
CA LEU A 367 37.29 19.61 -14.04
C LEU A 367 38.26 20.48 -13.25
N ILE A 368 37.93 20.77 -11.99
CA ILE A 368 38.77 21.51 -11.06
C ILE A 368 39.28 20.56 -9.99
N ASP A 369 40.59 20.64 -9.73
CA ASP A 369 41.21 20.04 -8.55
C ASP A 369 41.03 21.00 -7.35
N PRO A 370 40.29 20.61 -6.30
CA PRO A 370 40.09 21.46 -5.13
C PRO A 370 41.39 21.89 -4.44
N ASP A 371 42.43 21.06 -4.47
CA ASP A 371 43.72 21.38 -3.84
C ASP A 371 44.48 22.49 -4.57
N ALA A 372 44.23 22.64 -5.87
CA ALA A 372 44.83 23.68 -6.69
C ALA A 372 44.12 25.04 -6.55
N GLU A 373 42.88 25.08 -6.03
CA GLU A 373 42.07 26.30 -5.98
C GLU A 373 41.81 26.78 -4.55
N ARG A 374 42.59 27.78 -4.15
CA ARG A 374 42.66 28.26 -2.76
C ARG A 374 41.33 28.85 -2.25
N VAL A 375 40.59 29.56 -3.11
CA VAL A 375 39.32 30.19 -2.72
C VAL A 375 38.26 29.11 -2.47
N LEU A 376 38.20 28.10 -3.33
CA LEU A 376 37.34 26.93 -3.18
C LEU A 376 37.65 26.20 -1.87
N MET A 377 38.91 25.85 -1.66
CA MET A 377 39.35 25.13 -0.46
C MET A 377 38.98 25.86 0.84
N GLN A 378 39.11 27.19 0.87
CA GLN A 378 38.72 27.97 2.05
C GLN A 378 37.21 27.96 2.27
N ALA A 379 36.39 28.13 1.22
CA ALA A 379 34.93 28.05 1.34
C ALA A 379 34.48 26.67 1.85
N LEU A 380 35.10 25.59 1.37
CA LEU A 380 34.85 24.23 1.82
C LEU A 380 35.21 24.04 3.31
N LYS A 381 36.35 24.59 3.75
CA LYS A 381 36.73 24.59 5.18
C LYS A 381 35.71 25.31 6.06
N VAL A 382 35.19 26.47 5.63
CA VAL A 382 34.13 27.17 6.37
C VAL A 382 32.90 26.27 6.54
N GLY A 383 32.45 25.62 5.46
CA GLY A 383 31.29 24.73 5.47
C GLY A 383 31.48 23.46 6.31
N ALA A 384 32.71 22.92 6.35
CA ALA A 384 33.05 21.75 7.16
C ALA A 384 33.22 22.06 8.65
N LEU A 385 33.84 23.19 9.00
CA LEU A 385 34.13 23.57 10.39
C LEU A 385 32.96 24.24 11.10
N CYS A 386 32.18 25.07 10.40
CA CYS A 386 30.94 25.66 10.92
C CYS A 386 29.79 24.64 10.80
N ASN A 387 29.91 23.49 11.47
CA ASN A 387 29.01 22.35 11.25
C ASN A 387 28.97 21.41 12.45
N MET A 388 27.76 20.95 12.83
CA MET A 388 27.57 19.97 13.90
C MET A 388 27.08 18.61 13.41
N ALA A 389 26.83 18.46 12.10
CA ALA A 389 26.45 17.18 11.54
C ALA A 389 27.66 16.24 11.37
N GLU A 390 27.42 14.95 11.51
CA GLU A 390 28.38 13.89 11.21
C GLU A 390 27.85 12.97 10.10
N LEU A 391 28.75 12.44 9.28
CA LEU A 391 28.41 11.44 8.27
C LEU A 391 28.84 10.07 8.75
N LYS A 392 27.88 9.16 8.85
CA LYS A 392 28.12 7.77 9.24
C LYS A 392 27.84 6.84 8.06
N LYS A 393 28.76 5.89 7.85
CA LYS A 393 28.58 4.81 6.89
C LYS A 393 27.84 3.63 7.53
N GLU A 394 26.69 3.27 6.99
CA GLU A 394 25.88 2.11 7.39
C GLU A 394 25.78 1.15 6.19
N GLY A 395 26.58 0.08 6.21
CA GLY A 395 26.72 -0.84 5.07
C GLY A 395 27.30 -0.10 3.85
N ASP A 396 26.56 -0.13 2.75
CA ASP A 396 26.89 0.59 1.50
C ASP A 396 26.30 2.01 1.43
N SER A 397 25.52 2.43 2.44
CA SER A 397 24.81 3.72 2.46
C SER A 397 25.46 4.71 3.43
N TRP A 398 25.34 6.01 3.12
CA TRP A 398 25.79 7.10 3.99
C TRP A 398 24.59 7.83 4.58
N ARG A 399 24.65 8.12 5.88
CA ARG A 399 23.62 8.83 6.62
C ARG A 399 24.20 10.02 7.35
N ALA A 400 23.54 11.16 7.24
CA ALA A 400 23.82 12.33 8.06
C ALA A 400 23.15 12.17 9.44
N LEU A 401 23.93 12.37 10.50
CA LEU A 401 23.48 12.57 11.87
C LEU A 401 23.51 14.07 12.14
N GLY A 402 22.34 14.72 12.14
CA GLY A 402 22.23 16.19 12.24
C GLY A 402 21.27 16.76 11.20
N ASP A 403 21.28 18.07 11.01
CA ASP A 403 20.43 18.74 10.00
C ASP A 403 20.87 18.38 8.56
N PRO A 404 19.93 18.09 7.63
CA PRO A 404 20.27 17.76 6.25
C PRO A 404 21.13 18.80 5.52
N THR A 405 20.90 20.09 5.77
CA THR A 405 21.64 21.22 5.18
C THR A 405 23.11 21.17 5.62
N GLU A 406 23.33 20.87 6.89
CA GLU A 406 24.65 20.70 7.47
C GLU A 406 25.35 19.44 6.93
N GLY A 407 24.65 18.32 6.88
CA GLY A 407 25.17 17.08 6.29
C GLY A 407 25.59 17.26 4.82
N ALA A 408 24.90 18.10 4.06
CA ALA A 408 25.27 18.44 2.69
C ALA A 408 26.62 19.16 2.60
N LEU A 409 26.91 20.07 3.55
CA LEU A 409 28.19 20.80 3.62
C LEU A 409 29.35 19.90 4.06
N VAL A 410 29.11 18.98 5.01
CA VAL A 410 30.11 17.97 5.39
C VAL A 410 30.41 17.07 4.19
N THR A 411 29.37 16.61 3.48
CA THR A 411 29.54 15.79 2.27
C THR A 411 30.36 16.55 1.22
N LEU A 412 30.07 17.84 1.03
CA LEU A 412 30.81 18.70 0.10
C LEU A 412 32.29 18.80 0.47
N GLY A 413 32.62 18.97 1.76
CA GLY A 413 34.00 18.96 2.24
C GLY A 413 34.70 17.62 1.98
N LEU A 414 34.05 16.51 2.31
CA LEU A 414 34.60 15.16 2.10
C LEU A 414 34.83 14.84 0.61
N LYS A 415 34.00 15.35 -0.31
CA LYS A 415 34.23 15.21 -1.77
C LYS A 415 35.55 15.85 -2.21
N ALA A 416 36.05 16.83 -1.46
CA ALA A 416 37.34 17.47 -1.67
C ALA A 416 38.44 16.92 -0.74
N GLY A 417 38.21 15.80 -0.05
CA GLY A 417 39.18 15.20 0.88
C GLY A 417 39.31 15.92 2.22
N ILE A 418 38.41 16.85 2.56
CA ILE A 418 38.44 17.57 3.83
C ILE A 418 37.71 16.77 4.91
N GLU A 419 38.47 16.24 5.86
CA GLU A 419 37.93 15.64 7.08
C GLU A 419 37.98 16.63 8.24
N LYS A 420 36.83 16.89 8.88
CA LYS A 420 36.73 17.79 10.04
C LYS A 420 37.70 17.38 11.15
N ALA A 421 37.81 16.08 11.43
CA ALA A 421 38.70 15.54 12.45
C ALA A 421 40.20 15.84 12.18
N GLU A 422 40.62 15.91 10.92
CA GLU A 422 42.00 16.30 10.57
C GLU A 422 42.23 17.80 10.79
N LEU A 423 41.26 18.65 10.42
CA LEU A 423 41.33 20.09 10.67
C LEU A 423 41.37 20.41 12.17
N GLU A 424 40.64 19.66 12.99
CA GLU A 424 40.58 19.83 14.44
C GLU A 424 41.87 19.45 15.18
N LYS A 425 42.80 18.75 14.52
CA LYS A 425 44.15 18.54 15.07
C LYS A 425 44.97 19.82 15.12
N GLU A 426 44.74 20.74 14.17
CA GLU A 426 45.41 22.05 14.11
C GLU A 426 44.57 23.18 14.74
N LEU A 427 43.24 23.03 14.72
CA LEU A 427 42.28 24.02 15.19
C LEU A 427 41.52 23.48 16.40
N THR A 428 41.80 24.03 17.59
CA THR A 428 41.06 23.69 18.80
C THR A 428 39.69 24.37 18.79
N PHE A 429 38.62 23.60 18.84
CA PHE A 429 37.26 24.12 19.00
C PHE A 429 37.12 24.84 20.34
N VAL A 430 36.58 26.06 20.33
CA VAL A 430 36.38 26.87 21.55
C VAL A 430 34.91 26.95 21.93
N GLY A 431 34.02 27.15 20.96
CA GLY A 431 32.59 27.26 21.23
C GLY A 431 31.79 27.64 19.99
N GLU A 432 30.47 27.68 20.15
CA GLU A 432 29.53 28.00 19.08
C GLU A 432 28.47 29.02 19.51
N VAL A 433 27.98 29.76 18.53
CA VAL A 433 26.70 30.46 18.58
C VAL A 433 25.76 29.71 17.62
N PRO A 434 24.82 28.92 18.15
CA PRO A 434 23.98 28.04 17.32
C PRO A 434 23.12 28.85 16.35
N PHE A 435 22.52 28.18 15.36
CA PHE A 435 21.58 28.83 14.47
C PHE A 435 20.40 29.43 15.24
N ASP A 436 20.08 30.68 14.93
CA ASP A 436 18.94 31.40 15.47
C ASP A 436 18.06 31.91 14.32
N SER A 437 16.75 31.82 14.49
CA SER A 437 15.79 32.15 13.42
C SER A 437 15.64 33.66 13.19
N GLU A 438 16.00 34.49 14.18
CA GLU A 438 16.01 35.94 14.04
C GLU A 438 17.27 36.43 13.29
N ARG A 439 18.45 35.90 13.67
CA ARG A 439 19.74 36.18 13.02
C ARG A 439 19.93 35.46 11.68
N LYS A 440 19.28 34.30 11.50
CA LYS A 440 19.38 33.35 10.38
C LYS A 440 20.82 32.95 10.01
N ARG A 441 21.68 32.75 11.02
CA ARG A 441 23.07 32.34 10.83
C ARG A 441 23.61 31.61 12.06
N MET A 442 24.66 30.83 11.84
CA MET A 442 25.42 30.08 12.84
C MET A 442 26.87 30.52 12.77
N THR A 443 27.53 30.58 13.93
CA THR A 443 28.94 30.95 14.05
C THR A 443 29.66 29.94 14.93
N VAL A 444 30.84 29.47 14.52
CA VAL A 444 31.70 28.58 15.31
C VAL A 444 33.08 29.20 15.46
N VAL A 445 33.67 29.11 16.66
CA VAL A 445 34.97 29.69 16.98
C VAL A 445 36.01 28.59 17.21
N TYR A 446 37.13 28.71 16.52
CA TYR A 446 38.31 27.88 16.68
C TYR A 446 39.54 28.71 17.02
N ARG A 447 40.52 28.06 17.63
CA ARG A 447 41.82 28.64 17.98
C ARG A 447 42.95 27.81 17.40
N LYS A 448 43.94 28.45 16.76
CA LYS A 448 45.18 27.84 16.26
C LYS A 448 46.35 28.31 17.13
N GLY A 449 46.85 27.43 18.01
CA GLY A 449 47.86 27.80 19.02
C GLY A 449 47.35 28.83 20.03
N ASP A 450 48.20 29.73 20.51
CA ASP A 450 47.81 30.80 21.45
C ASP A 450 47.55 32.16 20.78
N GLU A 451 47.90 32.32 19.51
CA GLU A 451 47.97 33.63 18.84
C GLU A 451 46.86 33.88 17.80
N ALA A 452 46.21 32.86 17.25
CA ALA A 452 45.26 33.02 16.15
C ALA A 452 43.87 32.44 16.46
N TRP A 453 42.84 33.24 16.21
CA TRP A 453 41.44 32.92 16.43
C TRP A 453 40.65 33.03 15.13
N PHE A 454 39.77 32.07 14.89
CA PHE A 454 38.94 31.99 13.69
C PHE A 454 37.48 31.90 14.08
N ALA A 455 36.65 32.78 13.53
CA ALA A 455 35.20 32.62 13.54
C ALA A 455 34.74 32.19 12.13
N PHE A 456 34.06 31.06 12.03
CA PHE A 456 33.46 30.57 10.79
C PHE A 456 31.95 30.73 10.85
N ILE A 457 31.36 31.30 9.80
CA ILE A 457 29.96 31.69 9.74
C ILE A 457 29.31 31.05 8.53
N LYS A 458 28.10 30.53 8.73
CA LYS A 458 27.16 30.19 7.65
C LYS A 458 25.79 30.76 7.94
N GLY A 459 25.07 31.19 6.91
CA GLY A 459 23.71 31.70 7.09
C GLY A 459 23.05 32.17 5.80
N ALA A 460 21.87 32.75 5.95
CA ALA A 460 21.13 33.32 4.85
C ALA A 460 21.92 34.47 4.20
N ALA A 461 22.02 34.50 2.87
CA ALA A 461 22.85 35.45 2.14
C ALA A 461 22.49 36.90 2.49
N GLU A 462 21.20 37.21 2.61
CA GLU A 462 20.69 38.55 2.96
C GLU A 462 21.06 39.01 4.37
N LYS A 463 21.43 38.07 5.27
CA LYS A 463 21.83 38.36 6.65
C LYS A 463 23.34 38.37 6.86
N VAL A 464 24.09 37.60 6.07
CA VAL A 464 25.56 37.51 6.20
C VAL A 464 26.26 38.58 5.37
N LEU A 465 25.82 38.86 4.14
CA LEU A 465 26.49 39.80 3.24
C LEU A 465 26.64 41.24 3.78
N PRO A 466 25.68 41.81 4.54
CA PRO A 466 25.85 43.13 5.15
C PRO A 466 27.00 43.19 6.18
N LEU A 467 27.43 42.04 6.71
CA LEU A 467 28.50 41.93 7.70
C LEU A 467 29.88 41.71 7.04
N CYS A 468 29.91 41.53 5.71
CA CYS A 468 31.14 41.32 4.94
C CYS A 468 31.67 42.65 4.37
N HIS A 469 32.89 43.00 4.76
CA HIS A 469 33.63 44.15 4.22
C HIS A 469 34.75 43.74 3.26
N THR A 470 35.17 42.47 3.30
CA THR A 470 36.20 41.91 2.43
C THR A 470 35.69 40.67 1.72
N VAL A 471 36.31 40.35 0.59
CA VAL A 471 36.06 39.17 -0.22
C VAL A 471 37.35 38.40 -0.41
N LEU A 472 37.27 37.07 -0.37
CA LEU A 472 38.40 36.20 -0.64
C LEU A 472 38.62 36.07 -2.15
N ASP A 473 39.78 36.52 -2.61
CA ASP A 473 40.25 36.37 -4.00
C ASP A 473 41.45 35.42 -4.06
N LYS A 474 41.93 35.08 -5.25
CA LYS A 474 43.09 34.19 -5.50
C LYS A 474 44.37 34.65 -4.78
N ASP A 475 44.55 35.96 -4.65
CA ASP A 475 45.69 36.60 -3.99
C ASP A 475 45.49 36.79 -2.47
N GLY A 476 44.30 36.46 -1.95
CA GLY A 476 43.91 36.60 -0.54
C GLY A 476 42.72 37.54 -0.31
N PRO A 477 42.42 37.87 0.97
CA PRO A 477 41.33 38.79 1.31
C PRO A 477 41.60 40.22 0.80
N ARG A 478 40.65 40.79 0.08
CA ARG A 478 40.68 42.20 -0.37
C ARG A 478 39.37 42.93 -0.02
N PRO A 479 39.36 44.28 0.04
CA PRO A 479 38.11 45.03 0.21
C PRO A 479 37.07 44.65 -0.85
N MET A 480 35.82 44.48 -0.42
CA MET A 480 34.70 44.14 -1.30
C MET A 480 34.23 45.39 -2.06
N THR A 481 34.21 45.30 -3.38
CA THR A 481 33.76 46.38 -4.28
C THR A 481 32.26 46.29 -4.56
N ASP A 482 31.66 47.36 -5.09
CA ASP A 482 30.26 47.34 -5.52
C ASP A 482 30.00 46.30 -6.62
N SER A 483 30.97 46.09 -7.52
CA SER A 483 30.89 45.06 -8.56
C SER A 483 30.84 43.64 -7.98
N ASP A 484 31.58 43.38 -6.90
CA ASP A 484 31.52 42.09 -6.19
C ASP A 484 30.14 41.89 -5.56
N ARG A 485 29.58 42.93 -4.91
CA ARG A 485 28.24 42.89 -4.31
C ARG A 485 27.16 42.59 -5.35
N GLU A 486 27.23 43.23 -6.51
CA GLU A 486 26.33 42.96 -7.64
C GLU A 486 26.52 41.56 -8.23
N GLY A 487 27.75 41.06 -8.31
CA GLY A 487 28.05 39.69 -8.72
C GLY A 487 27.42 38.66 -7.80
N ILE A 488 27.63 38.81 -6.48
CA ILE A 488 27.07 37.93 -5.46
C ILE A 488 25.54 37.96 -5.48
N ALA A 489 24.92 39.15 -5.58
CA ALA A 489 23.47 39.28 -5.64
C ALA A 489 22.88 38.58 -6.89
N ARG A 490 23.54 38.70 -8.05
CA ARG A 490 23.13 37.98 -9.27
C ARG A 490 23.27 36.47 -9.13
N ALA A 491 24.33 35.99 -8.48
CA ALA A 491 24.52 34.57 -8.22
C ALA A 491 23.44 34.02 -7.26
N ASP A 492 23.14 34.73 -6.18
CA ASP A 492 22.07 34.38 -5.22
C ASP A 492 20.70 34.30 -5.92
N GLU A 493 20.38 35.28 -6.77
CA GLU A 493 19.15 35.28 -7.56
C GLU A 493 19.11 34.12 -8.58
N SER A 494 20.22 33.86 -9.27
CA SER A 494 20.36 32.76 -10.23
C SER A 494 20.16 31.39 -9.56
N PHE A 495 20.79 31.18 -8.41
CA PHE A 495 20.66 29.94 -7.65
C PHE A 495 19.22 29.76 -7.14
N SER A 496 18.61 30.83 -6.62
CA SER A 496 17.22 30.83 -6.17
C SER A 496 16.23 30.51 -7.31
N ARG A 497 16.46 31.04 -8.53
CA ARG A 497 15.65 30.72 -9.72
C ARG A 497 15.79 29.26 -10.14
N SER A 498 16.95 28.66 -9.92
CA SER A 498 17.19 27.21 -10.07
C SER A 498 16.71 26.38 -8.88
N ALA A 499 15.87 26.94 -8.00
CA ALA A 499 15.30 26.28 -6.82
C ALA A 499 16.33 25.79 -5.80
N LEU A 500 17.55 26.32 -5.84
CA LEU A 500 18.57 26.04 -4.85
C LEU A 500 18.32 26.86 -3.59
N ARG A 501 18.39 26.21 -2.43
CA ARG A 501 18.57 26.85 -1.14
C ARG A 501 19.99 27.42 -1.10
N VAL A 502 20.11 28.73 -0.91
CA VAL A 502 21.40 29.42 -0.90
C VAL A 502 21.85 29.73 0.53
N LEU A 503 23.11 29.43 0.85
CA LEU A 503 23.77 29.91 2.06
C LEU A 503 25.03 30.68 1.71
N ALA A 504 25.31 31.75 2.44
CA ALA A 504 26.58 32.45 2.41
C ALA A 504 27.53 31.83 3.45
N LEU A 505 28.79 31.64 3.03
CA LEU A 505 29.91 31.20 3.84
C LEU A 505 30.88 32.37 4.02
N ALA A 506 31.22 32.65 5.27
CA ALA A 506 32.14 33.72 5.61
C ALA A 506 33.01 33.32 6.81
N TYR A 507 34.15 33.98 6.96
CA TYR A 507 35.00 33.77 8.13
C TYR A 507 35.65 35.07 8.58
N ARG A 508 36.20 35.05 9.79
CA ARG A 508 37.01 36.12 10.34
C ARG A 508 38.22 35.53 11.05
N GLU A 509 39.37 36.14 10.82
CA GLU A 509 40.61 35.86 11.50
C GLU A 509 40.95 37.01 12.45
N SER A 510 41.40 36.68 13.66
CA SER A 510 41.77 37.65 14.70
C SER A 510 43.03 37.18 15.41
N GLY A 511 44.01 38.07 15.56
CA GLY A 511 45.19 37.84 16.41
C GLY A 511 44.91 38.01 17.92
N SER A 512 43.64 38.17 18.30
CA SER A 512 43.20 38.44 19.67
C SER A 512 41.99 37.59 20.03
N HIS A 513 41.83 37.30 21.32
CA HIS A 513 40.74 36.46 21.86
C HIS A 513 39.36 36.89 21.35
N LEU A 514 38.60 35.93 20.84
CA LEU A 514 37.22 36.12 20.40
C LEU A 514 36.26 35.63 21.50
N ASP A 515 35.46 36.54 22.05
CA ASP A 515 34.49 36.21 23.10
C ASP A 515 33.23 35.56 22.53
N ILE A 516 33.02 34.29 22.88
CA ILE A 516 31.88 33.46 22.44
C ILE A 516 30.53 33.94 23.01
N TYR A 517 30.53 34.72 24.10
CA TYR A 517 29.30 35.21 24.73
C TYR A 517 28.76 36.51 24.12
N SER A 518 29.51 37.13 23.18
CA SER A 518 29.12 38.36 22.51
C SER A 518 29.03 38.18 20.99
N SER A 519 27.86 37.77 20.51
CA SER A 519 27.60 37.52 19.08
C SER A 519 27.91 38.74 18.18
N HIS A 520 27.62 39.96 18.65
CA HIS A 520 27.94 41.20 17.95
C HIS A 520 29.46 41.43 17.79
N SER A 521 30.28 40.93 18.72
CA SER A 521 31.72 41.08 18.65
C SER A 521 32.37 40.14 17.63
N LEU A 522 31.75 38.97 17.41
CA LEU A 522 32.20 37.92 16.49
C LEU A 522 31.78 38.22 15.04
N GLU A 523 30.52 38.59 14.84
CA GLU A 523 29.84 38.67 13.55
C GLU A 523 29.94 40.07 12.91
N LYS A 524 31.17 40.58 12.77
CA LYS A 524 31.49 41.85 12.10
C LYS A 524 32.80 41.75 11.34
N ASP A 525 33.01 42.63 10.37
CA ASP A 525 34.26 42.68 9.59
C ASP A 525 34.61 41.33 8.92
N LEU A 526 33.60 40.65 8.39
CA LEU A 526 33.75 39.30 7.84
C LEU A 526 34.42 39.32 6.45
N VAL A 527 35.13 38.23 6.16
CA VAL A 527 35.65 37.87 4.83
C VAL A 527 34.64 36.93 4.17
N PHE A 528 34.07 37.34 3.06
CA PHE A 528 33.18 36.51 2.27
C PHE A 528 33.97 35.43 1.50
N ALA A 529 33.64 34.16 1.71
CA ALA A 529 34.30 33.03 1.07
C ALA A 529 33.52 32.51 -0.15
N GLY A 530 32.19 32.48 -0.08
CA GLY A 530 31.35 32.09 -1.20
C GLY A 530 29.87 31.85 -0.85
N LEU A 531 29.05 31.64 -1.88
CA LEU A 531 27.70 31.08 -1.78
C LEU A 531 27.73 29.59 -2.08
N VAL A 532 26.86 28.84 -1.42
CA VAL A 532 26.56 27.44 -1.73
C VAL A 532 25.08 27.30 -2.04
N GLY A 533 24.79 26.80 -3.24
CA GLY A 533 23.45 26.47 -3.71
C GLY A 533 23.23 24.97 -3.59
N MET A 534 22.24 24.58 -2.81
CA MET A 534 21.91 23.18 -2.55
C MET A 534 20.44 22.90 -2.79
N ILE A 535 20.11 21.68 -3.21
CA ILE A 535 18.71 21.25 -3.40
C ILE A 535 18.50 19.87 -2.80
N ASP A 536 17.26 19.58 -2.42
CA ASP A 536 16.81 18.23 -2.16
C ASP A 536 16.40 17.61 -3.50
N PRO A 537 17.25 16.77 -4.12
CA PRO A 537 17.05 16.35 -5.50
C PRO A 537 15.89 15.37 -5.64
N PRO A 538 15.17 15.40 -6.78
CA PRO A 538 14.18 14.38 -7.10
C PRO A 538 14.82 13.00 -7.21
N ARG A 539 14.06 11.96 -6.87
CA ARG A 539 14.45 10.56 -7.08
C ARG A 539 14.43 10.21 -8.57
N GLN A 540 15.42 9.46 -9.05
CA GLN A 540 15.57 9.14 -10.49
C GLN A 540 14.40 8.29 -11.02
N GLU A 541 13.92 7.36 -10.20
CA GLU A 541 12.79 6.49 -10.50
C GLU A 541 11.45 7.24 -10.55
N VAL A 542 11.35 8.43 -9.95
CA VAL A 542 10.12 9.23 -9.91
C VAL A 542 9.79 9.82 -11.28
N PHE A 543 10.79 10.14 -12.10
CA PHE A 543 10.59 10.64 -13.47
C PHE A 543 9.76 9.65 -14.32
N GLU A 544 10.18 8.39 -14.35
CA GLU A 544 9.45 7.34 -15.08
C GLU A 544 8.11 7.01 -14.42
N ALA A 545 8.02 7.06 -13.08
CA ALA A 545 6.77 6.84 -12.36
C ALA A 545 5.70 7.91 -12.69
N VAL A 546 6.07 9.19 -12.71
CA VAL A 546 5.18 10.31 -13.07
C VAL A 546 4.70 10.14 -14.51
N LYS A 547 5.62 9.85 -15.44
CA LYS A 547 5.27 9.58 -16.85
C LYS A 547 4.31 8.41 -17.00
N LYS A 548 4.55 7.31 -16.27
CA LYS A 548 3.69 6.12 -16.25
C LYS A 548 2.29 6.44 -15.68
N ALA A 549 2.22 7.21 -14.59
CA ALA A 549 0.96 7.67 -14.01
C ALA A 549 0.15 8.51 -15.01
N ILE A 550 0.78 9.49 -15.65
CA ILE A 550 0.12 10.33 -16.68
C ILE A 550 -0.37 9.48 -17.85
N SER A 551 0.42 8.52 -18.33
CA SER A 551 0.01 7.61 -19.42
C SER A 551 -1.18 6.71 -19.05
N ALA A 552 -1.37 6.46 -17.75
CA ALA A 552 -2.48 5.70 -17.19
C ALA A 552 -3.73 6.56 -16.91
N GLY A 553 -3.72 7.83 -17.33
CA GLY A 553 -4.80 8.79 -17.07
C GLY A 553 -4.88 9.26 -15.61
N ILE A 554 -3.80 9.12 -14.84
CA ILE A 554 -3.73 9.53 -13.45
C ILE A 554 -3.08 10.92 -13.39
N THR A 555 -3.69 11.86 -12.69
CA THR A 555 -3.15 13.20 -12.48
C THR A 555 -2.29 13.25 -11.22
N PRO A 556 -0.97 13.40 -11.31
CA PRO A 556 -0.13 13.68 -10.15
C PRO A 556 -0.33 15.13 -9.69
N LEU A 557 -0.41 15.33 -8.38
CA LEU A 557 -0.43 16.64 -7.72
C LEU A 557 0.73 16.70 -6.73
N MET A 558 1.40 17.85 -6.66
CA MET A 558 2.41 18.12 -5.64
C MET A 558 1.82 19.00 -4.54
N ILE A 559 1.94 18.54 -3.30
CA ILE A 559 1.57 19.29 -2.10
C ILE A 559 2.85 19.48 -1.27
N THR A 560 3.14 20.71 -0.84
CA THR A 560 4.39 20.99 -0.12
C THR A 560 4.32 22.22 0.77
N GLY A 561 5.11 22.21 1.85
CA GLY A 561 5.40 23.39 2.67
C GLY A 561 6.41 24.36 2.03
N ASP A 562 7.08 23.95 0.96
CA ASP A 562 8.09 24.74 0.27
C ASP A 562 7.53 26.00 -0.39
N HIS A 563 8.43 26.90 -0.76
CA HIS A 563 8.08 28.09 -1.54
C HIS A 563 7.59 27.73 -2.94
N LYS A 564 6.64 28.52 -3.44
CA LYS A 564 5.96 28.33 -4.72
C LYS A 564 6.95 28.16 -5.89
N ALA A 565 7.99 29.00 -5.95
CA ALA A 565 9.00 28.92 -7.01
C ALA A 565 9.75 27.58 -7.02
N THR A 566 10.23 27.15 -5.87
CA THR A 566 10.92 25.85 -5.69
C THR A 566 10.01 24.68 -6.06
N ALA A 567 8.76 24.71 -5.59
CA ALA A 567 7.78 23.67 -5.88
C ALA A 567 7.46 23.57 -7.38
N VAL A 568 7.28 24.71 -8.06
CA VAL A 568 7.05 24.76 -9.51
C VAL A 568 8.25 24.27 -10.30
N ALA A 569 9.47 24.61 -9.90
CA ALA A 569 10.68 24.15 -10.56
C ALA A 569 10.82 22.62 -10.49
N ILE A 570 10.70 22.04 -9.28
CA ILE A 570 10.79 20.58 -9.09
C ILE A 570 9.63 19.87 -9.80
N ALA A 571 8.41 20.41 -9.72
CA ALA A 571 7.25 19.84 -10.42
C ALA A 571 7.41 19.92 -11.95
N GLY A 572 8.04 20.97 -12.47
CA GLY A 572 8.37 21.12 -13.88
C GLY A 572 9.41 20.10 -14.33
N GLU A 573 10.48 19.93 -13.55
CA GLU A 573 11.53 18.93 -13.80
C GLU A 573 10.96 17.50 -13.85
N LEU A 574 10.07 17.15 -12.92
CA LEU A 574 9.40 15.86 -12.86
C LEU A 574 8.29 15.67 -13.92
N GLY A 575 7.92 16.72 -14.65
CA GLY A 575 6.83 16.69 -15.64
C GLY A 575 5.40 16.71 -15.05
N ILE A 576 5.26 17.05 -13.77
CA ILE A 576 3.99 17.25 -13.06
C ILE A 576 3.36 18.59 -13.45
N PHE A 577 4.18 19.64 -13.65
CA PHE A 577 3.74 21.00 -13.97
C PHE A 577 4.09 21.37 -15.42
N LYS A 578 3.10 21.84 -16.20
CA LYS A 578 3.24 22.22 -17.61
C LYS A 578 2.70 23.63 -17.88
N ASN A 579 3.00 24.15 -19.06
CA ASN A 579 2.45 25.44 -19.53
C ASN A 579 0.92 25.39 -19.57
N GLY A 580 0.27 26.28 -18.81
CA GLY A 580 -1.18 26.34 -18.65
C GLY A 580 -1.71 25.79 -17.32
N ASP A 581 -0.85 25.10 -16.55
CA ASP A 581 -1.14 24.71 -15.17
C ASP A 581 -0.98 25.88 -14.21
N MET A 582 -1.61 25.76 -13.05
CA MET A 582 -1.60 26.75 -11.98
C MET A 582 -0.92 26.18 -10.74
N ALA A 583 -0.14 27.03 -10.06
CA ALA A 583 0.37 26.77 -8.73
C ALA A 583 -0.26 27.78 -7.77
N ILE A 584 -0.61 27.34 -6.57
CA ILE A 584 -1.28 28.18 -5.56
C ILE A 584 -0.57 28.05 -4.21
N THR A 585 -0.49 29.13 -3.44
CA THR A 585 -0.05 29.08 -2.03
C THR A 585 -1.22 28.80 -1.09
N GLY A 586 -0.92 28.38 0.15
CA GLY A 586 -1.95 28.29 1.19
C GLY A 586 -2.73 29.60 1.38
N GLU A 587 -2.03 30.73 1.44
CA GLU A 587 -2.65 32.06 1.59
C GLU A 587 -3.55 32.43 0.40
N GLU A 588 -3.14 32.10 -0.82
CA GLU A 588 -3.96 32.30 -2.02
C GLU A 588 -5.20 31.37 -1.98
N LEU A 589 -5.06 30.15 -1.46
CA LEU A 589 -6.14 29.17 -1.32
C LEU A 589 -7.20 29.59 -0.28
N ASP A 590 -6.81 30.30 0.77
CA ASP A 590 -7.73 30.83 1.78
C ASP A 590 -8.58 32.00 1.28
N ARG A 591 -8.05 32.75 0.32
CA ARG A 591 -8.77 33.87 -0.32
C ARG A 591 -9.83 33.43 -1.31
N LEU A 592 -9.72 32.21 -1.85
CA LEU A 592 -10.69 31.67 -2.79
C LEU A 592 -11.95 31.20 -2.07
N THR A 593 -13.11 31.58 -2.61
CA THR A 593 -14.38 30.97 -2.22
C THR A 593 -14.42 29.50 -2.66
N HIS A 594 -15.29 28.70 -2.04
CA HIS A 594 -15.43 27.27 -2.38
C HIS A 594 -15.76 27.05 -3.86
N GLU A 595 -16.66 27.86 -4.43
CA GLU A 595 -17.06 27.78 -5.84
C GLU A 595 -15.91 28.14 -6.79
N GLU A 596 -15.16 29.21 -6.49
CA GLU A 596 -13.97 29.58 -7.28
C GLU A 596 -12.91 28.48 -7.20
N PHE A 597 -12.68 27.93 -6.01
CA PHE A 597 -11.72 26.86 -5.83
C PHE A 597 -12.07 25.63 -6.67
N LEU A 598 -13.32 25.17 -6.66
CA LEU A 598 -13.80 24.05 -7.49
C LEU A 598 -13.65 24.32 -8.99
N LYS A 599 -13.80 25.58 -9.43
CA LYS A 599 -13.61 25.98 -10.83
C LYS A 599 -12.14 25.92 -11.26
N PHE A 600 -11.22 26.36 -10.42
CA PHE A 600 -9.77 26.34 -10.72
C PHE A 600 -9.12 24.99 -10.46
N LEU A 601 -9.73 24.14 -9.63
CA LEU A 601 -9.20 22.85 -9.16
C LEU A 601 -8.50 22.02 -10.25
N PRO A 602 -9.06 21.82 -11.48
CA PRO A 602 -8.42 21.00 -12.51
C PRO A 602 -7.07 21.53 -13.01
N LYS A 603 -6.89 22.85 -12.97
CA LYS A 603 -5.68 23.53 -13.43
C LYS A 603 -4.60 23.53 -12.36
N ILE A 604 -4.95 23.38 -11.09
CA ILE A 604 -3.98 23.48 -9.99
C ILE A 604 -3.23 22.15 -9.88
N LYS A 605 -1.90 22.16 -10.10
CA LYS A 605 -1.03 20.99 -9.98
C LYS A 605 -0.08 21.05 -8.79
N VAL A 606 0.19 22.25 -8.28
CA VAL A 606 1.14 22.49 -7.20
C VAL A 606 0.48 23.35 -6.12
N TYR A 607 0.47 22.82 -4.90
CA TYR A 607 0.03 23.52 -3.70
C TYR A 607 1.25 23.75 -2.80
N ALA A 608 1.64 25.01 -2.63
CA ALA A 608 2.86 25.42 -1.94
C ALA A 608 2.54 26.15 -0.62
N ARG A 609 3.48 26.15 0.34
CA ARG A 609 3.29 26.72 1.68
C ARG A 609 1.93 26.35 2.30
N VAL A 610 1.53 25.09 2.18
CA VAL A 610 0.25 24.61 2.71
C VAL A 610 0.38 24.12 4.14
N ASN A 611 -0.70 24.30 4.91
CA ASN A 611 -0.85 23.75 6.25
C ASN A 611 -1.73 22.47 6.20
N PRO A 612 -1.94 21.80 7.34
CA PRO A 612 -2.74 20.56 7.39
C PRO A 612 -4.20 20.73 6.93
N GLU A 613 -4.81 21.85 7.30
CA GLU A 613 -6.20 22.18 6.94
C GLU A 613 -6.37 22.35 5.43
N HIS A 614 -5.38 22.97 4.77
CA HIS A 614 -5.33 23.09 3.32
C HIS A 614 -5.26 21.72 2.64
N LYS A 615 -4.44 20.79 3.16
CA LYS A 615 -4.35 19.43 2.61
C LYS A 615 -5.73 18.74 2.66
N LEU A 616 -6.41 18.83 3.80
CA LEU A 616 -7.77 18.29 3.96
C LEU A 616 -8.77 18.97 3.01
N LYS A 617 -8.71 20.29 2.87
CA LYS A 617 -9.56 21.07 1.96
C LYS A 617 -9.38 20.62 0.50
N VAL A 618 -8.14 20.40 0.07
CA VAL A 618 -7.80 19.89 -1.28
C VAL A 618 -8.39 18.51 -1.51
N VAL A 619 -8.22 17.58 -0.56
CA VAL A 619 -8.77 16.22 -0.67
C VAL A 619 -10.29 16.24 -0.81
N LYS A 620 -10.98 17.01 0.06
CA LYS A 620 -12.44 17.13 0.01
C LYS A 620 -12.95 17.69 -1.32
N ALA A 621 -12.30 18.74 -1.84
CA ALA A 621 -12.70 19.35 -3.11
C ALA A 621 -12.57 18.38 -4.30
N TRP A 622 -11.51 17.57 -4.35
CA TRP A 622 -11.36 16.55 -5.40
C TRP A 622 -12.40 15.44 -5.28
N LYS A 623 -12.70 14.99 -4.05
CA LYS A 623 -13.75 14.00 -3.79
C LYS A 623 -15.15 14.52 -4.16
N GLU A 624 -15.45 15.78 -3.88
CA GLU A 624 -16.71 16.43 -4.24
C GLU A 624 -16.92 16.45 -5.76
N ARG A 625 -15.83 16.55 -6.53
CA ARG A 625 -15.85 16.42 -7.99
C ARG A 625 -16.04 14.99 -8.49
N GLY A 626 -16.07 14.00 -7.59
CA GLY A 626 -16.25 12.59 -7.91
C GLY A 626 -14.96 11.85 -8.28
N GLU A 627 -13.80 12.48 -8.09
CA GLU A 627 -12.50 11.87 -8.35
C GLU A 627 -12.11 10.88 -7.23
N ILE A 628 -11.23 9.93 -7.55
CA ILE A 628 -10.65 8.98 -6.59
C ILE A 628 -9.22 9.41 -6.30
N ILE A 629 -9.01 9.96 -5.10
CA ILE A 629 -7.73 10.55 -4.71
C ILE A 629 -6.94 9.61 -3.79
N ALA A 630 -5.72 9.28 -4.21
CA ALA A 630 -4.70 8.72 -3.32
C ALA A 630 -3.85 9.89 -2.77
N MET A 631 -3.78 10.02 -1.46
CA MET A 631 -2.98 11.07 -0.81
C MET A 631 -1.81 10.47 -0.04
N THR A 632 -0.62 11.05 -0.16
CA THR A 632 0.53 10.70 0.67
C THR A 632 0.73 11.67 1.83
N GLY A 633 1.36 11.20 2.91
CA GLY A 633 1.74 12.00 4.06
C GLY A 633 2.67 11.26 4.99
N ASP A 634 3.48 11.99 5.75
CA ASP A 634 4.47 11.45 6.67
C ASP A 634 4.31 12.00 8.09
N GLY A 635 3.99 13.28 8.25
CA GLY A 635 3.80 13.93 9.54
C GLY A 635 2.40 13.73 10.15
N VAL A 636 2.31 13.73 11.48
CA VAL A 636 1.05 13.65 12.26
C VAL A 636 -0.07 14.53 11.69
N ASN A 637 0.34 15.72 11.25
CA ASN A 637 -0.47 16.73 10.60
C ASN A 637 -1.23 16.24 9.35
N ASP A 638 -0.73 15.23 8.65
CA ASP A 638 -1.33 14.70 7.43
C ASP A 638 -2.42 13.67 7.70
N ALA A 639 -2.50 13.15 8.94
CA ALA A 639 -3.43 12.09 9.32
C ALA A 639 -4.91 12.41 8.99
N PRO A 640 -5.44 13.64 9.22
CA PRO A 640 -6.82 13.95 8.85
C PRO A 640 -7.06 13.84 7.34
N ALA A 641 -6.12 14.33 6.53
CA ALA A 641 -6.23 14.33 5.08
C ALA A 641 -6.03 12.92 4.49
N LEU A 642 -5.11 12.13 5.05
CA LEU A 642 -4.95 10.70 4.74
C LEU A 642 -6.23 9.89 5.03
N LYS A 643 -6.87 10.15 6.17
CA LYS A 643 -8.10 9.46 6.57
C LYS A 643 -9.31 9.87 5.71
N GLU A 644 -9.33 11.11 5.23
CA GLU A 644 -10.36 11.61 4.33
C GLU A 644 -10.18 11.13 2.88
N ALA A 645 -8.95 10.88 2.43
CA ALA A 645 -8.69 10.40 1.07
C ALA A 645 -9.37 9.06 0.77
N ASP A 646 -9.66 8.77 -0.50
CA ASP A 646 -10.16 7.44 -0.88
C ASP A 646 -9.11 6.35 -0.67
N ILE A 647 -7.83 6.73 -0.80
CA ILE A 647 -6.68 5.95 -0.36
C ILE A 647 -5.69 6.84 0.38
N GLY A 648 -5.55 6.65 1.69
CA GLY A 648 -4.45 7.24 2.47
C GLY A 648 -3.17 6.41 2.33
N VAL A 649 -2.05 7.07 2.03
CA VAL A 649 -0.72 6.45 1.86
C VAL A 649 0.28 7.07 2.84
N ALA A 650 0.79 6.26 3.77
CA ALA A 650 1.82 6.73 4.71
C ALA A 650 3.22 6.33 4.26
N MET A 651 4.20 7.15 4.62
CA MET A 651 5.62 6.80 4.52
C MET A 651 5.98 5.76 5.59
N GLY A 652 6.77 4.76 5.23
CA GLY A 652 7.23 3.68 6.10
C GLY A 652 8.46 4.05 6.92
N VAL A 653 9.40 4.79 6.32
CA VAL A 653 10.66 5.19 6.97
C VAL A 653 10.49 6.51 7.70
N THR A 654 10.07 7.58 7.03
CA THR A 654 9.89 8.91 7.63
C THR A 654 8.52 9.10 8.29
N GLY A 655 7.53 8.28 7.90
CA GLY A 655 6.17 8.46 8.39
C GLY A 655 6.03 8.12 9.87
N THR A 656 5.38 9.02 10.58
CA THR A 656 4.96 8.83 11.98
C THR A 656 4.02 7.64 12.09
N ASP A 657 3.96 7.03 13.26
CA ASP A 657 3.03 5.93 13.49
C ASP A 657 1.56 6.37 13.37
N VAL A 658 1.28 7.66 13.60
CA VAL A 658 -0.05 8.26 13.40
C VAL A 658 -0.47 8.24 11.93
N THR A 659 0.42 8.65 11.02
CA THR A 659 0.10 8.63 9.59
C THR A 659 -0.03 7.21 9.09
N LYS A 660 0.84 6.29 9.54
CA LYS A 660 0.74 4.86 9.26
C LYS A 660 -0.57 4.27 9.76
N GLU A 661 -1.10 4.74 10.90
CA GLU A 661 -2.37 4.29 11.44
C GLU A 661 -3.58 4.85 10.69
N ALA A 662 -3.53 6.13 10.31
CA ALA A 662 -4.57 6.78 9.53
C ALA A 662 -4.66 6.25 8.08
N SER A 663 -3.56 5.72 7.55
CA SER A 663 -3.47 5.29 6.15
C SER A 663 -4.05 3.90 5.87
N ASP A 664 -4.43 3.71 4.61
CA ASP A 664 -4.86 2.42 4.05
C ASP A 664 -3.69 1.59 3.53
N MET A 665 -2.60 2.27 3.16
CA MET A 665 -1.38 1.72 2.60
C MET A 665 -0.15 2.39 3.24
N VAL A 666 0.94 1.64 3.37
CA VAL A 666 2.26 2.13 3.83
C VAL A 666 3.30 1.79 2.79
N LEU A 667 4.13 2.76 2.41
CA LEU A 667 5.26 2.56 1.51
C LEU A 667 6.51 2.24 2.31
N THR A 668 7.03 1.02 2.23
CA THR A 668 8.19 0.61 3.05
C THR A 668 9.51 1.29 2.67
N ASP A 669 9.53 1.97 1.52
CA ASP A 669 10.69 2.63 0.91
C ASP A 669 10.50 4.14 0.69
N ASP A 670 9.36 4.69 1.13
CA ASP A 670 8.96 6.09 0.97
C ASP A 670 8.96 6.60 -0.48
N ASN A 671 8.70 5.72 -1.45
CA ASN A 671 8.89 6.06 -2.86
C ASN A 671 7.59 6.24 -3.63
N PHE A 672 7.43 7.38 -4.31
CA PHE A 672 6.28 7.60 -5.20
C PHE A 672 6.14 6.51 -6.28
N ALA A 673 7.24 5.95 -6.78
CA ALA A 673 7.22 4.86 -7.77
C ALA A 673 6.48 3.60 -7.26
N SER A 674 6.51 3.36 -5.95
CA SER A 674 5.83 2.25 -5.30
C SER A 674 4.31 2.44 -5.30
N ILE A 675 3.82 3.69 -5.23
CA ILE A 675 2.38 4.01 -5.39
C ILE A 675 1.92 3.66 -6.81
N VAL A 676 2.67 4.09 -7.82
CA VAL A 676 2.32 3.82 -9.23
C VAL A 676 2.35 2.33 -9.52
N SER A 677 3.30 1.59 -8.96
CA SER A 677 3.37 0.13 -9.02
C SER A 677 2.19 -0.54 -8.31
N ALA A 678 1.74 0.01 -7.19
CA ALA A 678 0.57 -0.48 -6.47
C ALA A 678 -0.73 -0.21 -7.25
N VAL A 679 -0.85 0.92 -7.95
CA VAL A 679 -1.98 1.16 -8.86
C VAL A 679 -2.01 0.13 -10.01
N GLU A 680 -0.86 -0.16 -10.61
CA GLU A 680 -0.72 -1.20 -11.65
C GLU A 680 -1.19 -2.58 -11.15
N GLU A 681 -0.71 -3.01 -9.98
CA GLU A 681 -1.15 -4.27 -9.36
C GLU A 681 -2.63 -4.23 -8.96
N GLY A 682 -3.15 -3.11 -8.45
CA GLY A 682 -4.56 -2.93 -8.09
C GLY A 682 -5.50 -3.09 -9.29
N ARG A 683 -5.14 -2.48 -10.43
CA ARG A 683 -5.85 -2.67 -11.70
C ARG A 683 -5.79 -4.12 -12.17
N GLY A 684 -4.61 -4.75 -12.08
CA GLY A 684 -4.44 -6.16 -12.46
C GLY A 684 -5.25 -7.14 -11.60
N ILE A 685 -5.33 -6.90 -10.29
CA ILE A 685 -6.15 -7.68 -9.36
C ILE A 685 -7.63 -7.59 -9.73
N PHE A 686 -8.12 -6.37 -10.02
CA PHE A 686 -9.50 -6.18 -10.45
C PHE A 686 -9.80 -6.90 -11.77
N ASP A 687 -8.90 -6.82 -12.76
CA ASP A 687 -9.03 -7.55 -14.02
C ASP A 687 -9.05 -9.07 -13.79
N ASN A 688 -8.21 -9.61 -12.90
CA ASN A 688 -8.21 -11.03 -12.56
C ASN A 688 -9.49 -11.47 -11.85
N ILE A 689 -10.02 -10.66 -10.92
CA ILE A 689 -11.33 -10.92 -10.28
C ILE A 689 -12.42 -10.97 -11.35
N ARG A 690 -12.43 -10.01 -12.29
CA ARG A 690 -13.39 -9.98 -13.39
C ARG A 690 -13.29 -11.21 -14.29
N ARG A 691 -12.08 -11.71 -14.58
CA ARG A 691 -11.85 -12.96 -15.34
C ARG A 691 -12.40 -14.19 -14.64
N VAL A 692 -12.19 -14.29 -13.31
CA VAL A 692 -12.73 -15.38 -12.50
C VAL A 692 -14.25 -15.35 -12.49
N VAL A 693 -14.84 -14.17 -12.22
CA VAL A 693 -16.29 -13.97 -12.24
C VAL A 693 -16.86 -14.28 -13.62
N HIS A 694 -16.18 -13.85 -14.69
CA HIS A 694 -16.54 -14.20 -16.06
C HIS A 694 -16.58 -15.70 -16.28
N PHE A 695 -15.50 -16.41 -15.94
CA PHE A 695 -15.42 -17.84 -16.13
C PHE A 695 -16.50 -18.61 -15.35
N LEU A 696 -16.59 -18.40 -14.03
CA LEU A 696 -17.52 -19.15 -13.19
C LEU A 696 -18.98 -18.88 -13.59
N LEU A 697 -19.35 -17.63 -13.82
CA LEU A 697 -20.73 -17.30 -14.16
C LEU A 697 -21.14 -17.77 -15.55
N SER A 698 -20.24 -17.70 -16.55
CA SER A 698 -20.53 -18.26 -17.87
C SER A 698 -20.79 -19.77 -17.81
N CYS A 699 -20.06 -20.49 -16.96
CA CYS A 699 -20.23 -21.93 -16.75
C CYS A 699 -21.57 -22.23 -16.05
N ASN A 700 -21.88 -21.56 -14.94
CA ASN A 700 -23.16 -21.71 -14.24
C ASN A 700 -24.36 -21.37 -15.14
N ILE A 701 -24.28 -20.29 -15.95
CA ILE A 701 -25.35 -19.97 -16.93
C ILE A 701 -25.53 -21.13 -17.92
N GLY A 702 -24.43 -21.71 -18.42
CA GLY A 702 -24.49 -22.88 -19.30
C GLY A 702 -25.19 -24.07 -18.64
N GLU A 703 -24.84 -24.40 -17.41
CA GLU A 703 -25.46 -25.49 -16.65
C GLU A 703 -26.95 -25.28 -16.41
N ILE A 704 -27.34 -24.07 -15.99
CA ILE A 704 -28.75 -23.71 -15.80
C ILE A 704 -29.51 -23.85 -17.13
N LEU A 705 -28.94 -23.38 -18.23
CA LEU A 705 -29.57 -23.49 -19.55
C LEU A 705 -29.69 -24.94 -20.03
N VAL A 706 -28.70 -25.80 -19.77
CA VAL A 706 -28.77 -27.25 -20.06
C VAL A 706 -29.98 -27.86 -19.36
N LEU A 707 -30.09 -27.65 -18.04
CA LEU A 707 -31.18 -28.20 -17.25
C LEU A 707 -32.54 -27.61 -17.62
N LEU A 708 -32.61 -26.29 -17.83
CA LEU A 708 -33.83 -25.58 -18.21
C LEU A 708 -34.37 -26.09 -19.55
N VAL A 709 -33.52 -26.14 -20.58
CA VAL A 709 -33.95 -26.53 -21.92
C VAL A 709 -34.34 -28.01 -21.95
N ALA A 710 -33.57 -28.90 -21.31
CA ALA A 710 -33.95 -30.31 -21.19
C ALA A 710 -35.30 -30.49 -20.49
N SER A 711 -35.51 -29.81 -19.36
CA SER A 711 -36.76 -29.88 -18.60
C SER A 711 -37.94 -29.31 -19.40
N LEU A 712 -37.77 -28.16 -20.06
CA LEU A 712 -38.82 -27.57 -20.90
C LEU A 712 -39.13 -28.43 -22.14
N ALA A 713 -38.14 -29.15 -22.68
CA ALA A 713 -38.35 -30.08 -23.77
C ALA A 713 -38.94 -31.43 -23.32
N GLY A 714 -39.04 -31.69 -22.02
CA GLY A 714 -39.50 -32.98 -21.48
C GLY A 714 -38.48 -34.09 -21.69
N MET A 715 -37.20 -33.74 -21.80
CA MET A 715 -36.10 -34.69 -21.89
C MET A 715 -35.73 -35.22 -20.50
N PRO A 716 -35.17 -36.45 -20.41
CA PRO A 716 -34.53 -36.91 -19.18
C PRO A 716 -33.44 -35.94 -18.75
N LEU A 717 -33.13 -35.91 -17.44
CA LEU A 717 -32.11 -35.01 -16.92
C LEU A 717 -30.74 -35.34 -17.50
N PRO A 718 -30.09 -34.39 -18.20
CA PRO A 718 -28.78 -34.62 -18.81
C PRO A 718 -27.64 -34.66 -17.79
N LEU A 719 -27.84 -34.06 -16.61
CA LEU A 719 -26.84 -33.93 -15.56
C LEU A 719 -27.49 -34.22 -14.20
N LEU A 720 -26.75 -34.91 -13.35
CA LEU A 720 -27.17 -35.25 -11.98
C LEU A 720 -26.65 -34.22 -10.96
N PRO A 721 -27.31 -34.04 -9.80
CA PRO A 721 -26.84 -33.14 -8.75
C PRO A 721 -25.37 -33.37 -8.34
N VAL A 722 -24.97 -34.64 -8.22
CA VAL A 722 -23.58 -35.06 -7.93
C VAL A 722 -22.58 -34.56 -8.97
N GLN A 723 -22.95 -34.63 -10.25
CA GLN A 723 -22.10 -34.21 -11.35
C GLN A 723 -21.95 -32.69 -11.37
N ILE A 724 -23.04 -31.94 -11.15
CA ILE A 724 -23.05 -30.47 -11.07
C ILE A 724 -22.16 -29.99 -9.91
N LEU A 725 -22.33 -30.57 -8.72
CA LEU A 725 -21.56 -30.18 -7.55
C LEU A 725 -20.05 -30.42 -7.75
N TRP A 726 -19.69 -31.53 -8.40
CA TRP A 726 -18.31 -31.79 -8.79
C TRP A 726 -17.77 -30.78 -9.80
N THR A 727 -18.59 -30.44 -10.81
CA THR A 727 -18.22 -29.45 -11.82
C THR A 727 -17.91 -28.10 -11.19
N ASN A 728 -18.83 -27.55 -10.40
CA ASN A 728 -18.72 -26.21 -9.81
C ASN A 728 -17.62 -26.11 -8.75
N LEU A 729 -17.47 -27.12 -7.89
CA LEU A 729 -16.52 -27.06 -6.78
C LEU A 729 -15.10 -27.44 -7.22
N VAL A 730 -14.95 -28.56 -7.91
CA VAL A 730 -13.64 -29.17 -8.19
C VAL A 730 -13.17 -28.76 -9.56
N THR A 731 -13.98 -29.04 -10.59
CA THR A 731 -13.51 -28.85 -11.97
C THR A 731 -13.33 -27.38 -12.32
N ASP A 732 -14.18 -26.49 -11.81
CA ASP A 732 -14.13 -25.05 -12.08
C ASP A 732 -13.34 -24.27 -11.03
N GLY A 733 -13.37 -24.71 -9.77
CA GLY A 733 -12.63 -24.07 -8.68
C GLY A 733 -11.12 -24.01 -8.94
N LEU A 734 -10.50 -25.10 -9.40
CA LEU A 734 -9.05 -25.13 -9.65
C LEU A 734 -8.61 -24.24 -10.82
N PRO A 735 -9.23 -24.29 -12.02
CA PRO A 735 -8.93 -23.36 -13.10
C PRO A 735 -9.25 -21.89 -12.77
N ALA A 736 -10.28 -21.62 -11.97
CA ALA A 736 -10.56 -20.27 -11.47
C ALA A 736 -9.39 -19.72 -10.63
N LEU A 737 -8.79 -20.55 -9.77
CA LEU A 737 -7.54 -20.20 -9.07
C LEU A 737 -6.36 -20.01 -10.04
N GLY A 738 -6.31 -20.76 -11.14
CA GLY A 738 -5.33 -20.55 -12.21
C GLY A 738 -5.49 -19.20 -12.90
N LEU A 739 -6.73 -18.80 -13.22
CA LEU A 739 -7.06 -17.49 -13.78
C LEU A 739 -6.77 -16.34 -12.81
N ALA A 740 -6.97 -16.56 -11.52
CA ALA A 740 -6.63 -15.58 -10.49
C ALA A 740 -5.14 -15.20 -10.49
N MET A 741 -4.27 -16.14 -10.91
CA MET A 741 -2.82 -15.96 -10.99
C MET A 741 -2.33 -15.47 -12.36
N GLU A 742 -3.22 -15.06 -13.25
CA GLU A 742 -2.83 -14.49 -14.55
C GLU A 742 -1.96 -13.23 -14.34
N ALA A 743 -1.01 -13.04 -15.25
CA ALA A 743 -0.15 -11.85 -15.22
C ALA A 743 -0.97 -10.58 -15.46
N VAL A 744 -0.46 -9.46 -14.94
CA VAL A 744 -1.03 -8.14 -15.20
C VAL A 744 -0.90 -7.83 -16.69
N ASP A 745 -1.98 -7.33 -17.30
CA ASP A 745 -1.97 -6.99 -18.73
C ASP A 745 -0.95 -5.89 -19.03
N PRO A 746 -0.15 -5.99 -20.11
CA PRO A 746 0.87 -4.98 -20.44
C PRO A 746 0.31 -3.58 -20.70
N ASP A 747 -0.96 -3.48 -21.12
CA ASP A 747 -1.62 -2.21 -21.41
C ASP A 747 -2.40 -1.63 -20.23
N VAL A 748 -2.30 -2.23 -19.03
CA VAL A 748 -3.08 -1.78 -17.85
C VAL A 748 -2.78 -0.33 -17.46
N MET A 749 -1.52 0.10 -17.66
CA MET A 749 -1.05 1.47 -17.38
C MET A 749 -1.12 2.40 -18.60
N THR A 750 -1.77 1.98 -19.69
CA THR A 750 -2.12 2.85 -20.83
C THR A 750 -3.61 3.09 -20.98
N ARG A 751 -4.43 2.46 -20.13
CA ARG A 751 -5.89 2.63 -20.06
C ARG A 751 -6.24 3.77 -19.10
N GLN A 752 -7.32 4.48 -19.37
CA GLN A 752 -7.92 5.44 -18.43
C GLN A 752 -8.40 4.74 -17.15
N PRO A 753 -8.43 5.43 -15.98
CA PRO A 753 -9.03 4.89 -14.77
C PRO A 753 -10.49 4.48 -14.99
N ARG A 754 -10.94 3.42 -14.31
CA ARG A 754 -12.33 2.97 -14.41
C ARG A 754 -13.28 3.92 -13.66
N PRO A 755 -14.53 4.09 -14.12
CA PRO A 755 -15.54 4.82 -13.36
C PRO A 755 -15.83 4.18 -12.00
N LYS A 756 -16.03 5.01 -10.97
CA LYS A 756 -16.32 4.60 -9.58
C LYS A 756 -17.50 3.62 -9.44
N ASN A 757 -18.53 3.82 -10.26
CA ASN A 757 -19.76 3.03 -10.23
C ASN A 757 -19.75 1.84 -11.20
N GLU A 758 -18.63 1.55 -11.88
CA GLU A 758 -18.56 0.38 -12.75
C GLU A 758 -18.55 -0.91 -11.91
N GLY A 759 -19.56 -1.76 -12.12
CA GLY A 759 -19.66 -3.08 -11.50
C GLY A 759 -18.61 -4.08 -12.03
N ILE A 760 -18.45 -5.20 -11.33
CA ILE A 760 -17.57 -6.29 -11.79
C ILE A 760 -18.10 -6.84 -13.11
N VAL A 761 -19.41 -7.10 -13.17
CA VAL A 761 -20.15 -7.54 -14.35
C VAL A 761 -20.80 -6.33 -15.02
N THR A 762 -20.24 -5.90 -16.15
CA THR A 762 -20.85 -4.85 -16.98
C THR A 762 -21.95 -5.44 -17.86
N LYS A 763 -22.86 -4.61 -18.38
CA LYS A 763 -23.92 -5.06 -19.31
C LYS A 763 -23.34 -5.83 -20.51
N ASN A 764 -22.23 -5.34 -21.06
CA ASN A 764 -21.55 -5.99 -22.19
C ASN A 764 -20.96 -7.34 -21.78
N LEU A 765 -20.35 -7.41 -20.59
CA LEU A 765 -19.81 -8.67 -20.08
C LEU A 765 -20.92 -9.70 -19.81
N LEU A 766 -22.07 -9.26 -19.28
CA LEU A 766 -23.24 -10.11 -19.08
C LEU A 766 -23.76 -10.69 -20.40
N TRP A 767 -23.86 -9.89 -21.46
CA TRP A 767 -24.25 -10.40 -22.79
C TRP A 767 -23.27 -11.44 -23.33
N VAL A 768 -21.97 -11.22 -23.16
CA VAL A 768 -20.94 -12.18 -23.55
C VAL A 768 -21.06 -13.48 -22.74
N MET A 769 -21.29 -13.39 -21.42
CA MET A 769 -21.51 -14.56 -20.56
C MET A 769 -22.74 -15.35 -20.98
N LEU A 770 -23.86 -14.67 -21.28
CA LEU A 770 -25.09 -15.32 -21.74
C LEU A 770 -24.87 -16.06 -23.06
N LEU A 771 -24.22 -15.43 -24.03
CA LEU A 771 -23.90 -16.06 -25.32
C LEU A 771 -23.01 -17.30 -25.13
N GLN A 772 -22.02 -17.21 -24.26
CA GLN A 772 -21.11 -18.32 -23.94
C GLN A 772 -21.82 -19.46 -23.24
N GLY A 773 -22.69 -19.16 -22.27
CA GLY A 773 -23.54 -20.14 -21.61
C GLY A 773 -24.46 -20.86 -22.60
N ILE A 774 -25.07 -20.13 -23.54
CA ILE A 774 -25.88 -20.72 -24.63
C ILE A 774 -25.04 -21.69 -25.46
N PHE A 775 -23.81 -21.33 -25.85
CA PHE A 775 -22.95 -22.22 -26.61
C PHE A 775 -22.57 -23.48 -25.82
N ILE A 776 -22.22 -23.34 -24.55
CA ILE A 776 -21.94 -24.49 -23.66
C ILE A 776 -23.17 -25.40 -23.58
N ALA A 777 -24.36 -24.81 -23.43
CA ALA A 777 -25.60 -25.57 -23.34
C ALA A 777 -25.92 -26.33 -24.63
N ILE A 778 -25.80 -25.68 -25.79
CA ILE A 778 -25.98 -26.32 -27.11
C ILE A 778 -25.00 -27.47 -27.29
N CYS A 779 -23.71 -27.24 -26.99
CA CYS A 779 -22.67 -28.26 -27.15
C CYS A 779 -22.91 -29.47 -26.26
N THR A 780 -23.54 -29.27 -25.09
CA THR A 780 -23.85 -30.35 -24.14
C THR A 780 -25.14 -31.08 -24.50
N LEU A 781 -26.19 -30.35 -24.88
CA LEU A 781 -27.53 -30.90 -25.15
C LEU A 781 -27.61 -31.67 -26.47
N ILE A 782 -26.91 -31.23 -27.52
CA ILE A 782 -26.98 -31.92 -28.82
C ILE A 782 -26.46 -33.37 -28.74
N PRO A 783 -25.24 -33.64 -28.22
CA PRO A 783 -24.76 -35.01 -28.05
C PRO A 783 -25.66 -35.83 -27.14
N PHE A 784 -26.17 -35.24 -26.06
CA PHE A 784 -27.11 -35.91 -25.16
C PHE A 784 -28.38 -36.34 -25.90
N ALA A 785 -29.02 -35.43 -26.64
CA ALA A 785 -30.24 -35.72 -27.38
C ALA A 785 -30.01 -36.73 -28.49
N ILE A 786 -28.86 -36.69 -29.18
CA ILE A 786 -28.49 -37.69 -30.19
C ILE A 786 -28.36 -39.08 -29.55
N GLU A 787 -27.66 -39.21 -28.42
CA GLU A 787 -27.51 -40.50 -27.75
C GLU A 787 -28.86 -41.04 -27.24
N VAL A 788 -29.71 -40.20 -26.66
CA VAL A 788 -31.02 -40.62 -26.12
C VAL A 788 -32.02 -40.96 -27.22
N TYR A 789 -32.17 -40.11 -28.24
CA TYR A 789 -33.29 -40.21 -29.20
C TYR A 789 -32.92 -40.83 -30.53
N TYR A 790 -31.65 -40.79 -30.94
CA TYR A 790 -31.22 -41.35 -32.23
C TYR A 790 -30.53 -42.71 -32.06
N PHE A 791 -29.61 -42.82 -31.10
CA PHE A 791 -28.93 -44.09 -30.81
C PHE A 791 -29.67 -44.96 -29.78
N GLU A 792 -30.72 -44.43 -29.15
CA GLU A 792 -31.48 -45.12 -28.08
C GLU A 792 -30.55 -45.73 -27.02
N ALA A 793 -29.48 -45.01 -26.71
CA ALA A 793 -28.46 -45.45 -25.77
C ALA A 793 -29.00 -45.47 -24.34
N ASP A 794 -28.35 -46.25 -23.47
CA ASP A 794 -28.62 -46.22 -22.05
C ASP A 794 -28.47 -44.79 -21.48
N LEU A 795 -29.40 -44.37 -20.63
CA LEU A 795 -29.47 -43.01 -20.11
C LEU A 795 -28.18 -42.63 -19.37
N VAL A 796 -27.57 -43.58 -18.67
CA VAL A 796 -26.30 -43.36 -17.95
C VAL A 796 -25.16 -43.07 -18.93
N LYS A 797 -25.15 -43.71 -20.10
CA LYS A 797 -24.17 -43.41 -21.17
C LYS A 797 -24.38 -42.00 -21.73
N ALA A 798 -25.62 -41.63 -22.04
CA ALA A 798 -25.94 -40.30 -22.53
C ALA A 798 -25.57 -39.21 -21.51
N GLN A 799 -25.87 -39.42 -20.23
CA GLN A 799 -25.47 -38.54 -19.12
C GLN A 799 -23.95 -38.45 -18.98
N THR A 800 -23.22 -39.56 -19.15
CA THR A 800 -21.75 -39.56 -19.12
C THR A 800 -21.15 -38.72 -20.24
N ILE A 801 -21.71 -38.82 -21.45
CA ILE A 801 -21.28 -38.00 -22.60
C ILE A 801 -21.60 -36.52 -22.33
N ALA A 802 -22.82 -36.20 -21.88
CA ALA A 802 -23.21 -34.83 -21.54
C ALA A 802 -22.30 -34.23 -20.46
N PHE A 803 -22.09 -34.95 -19.36
CA PHE A 803 -21.20 -34.55 -18.27
C PHE A 803 -19.76 -34.31 -18.76
N THR A 804 -19.22 -35.22 -19.56
CA THR A 804 -17.84 -35.10 -20.05
C THR A 804 -17.69 -33.97 -21.05
N VAL A 805 -18.68 -33.77 -21.95
CA VAL A 805 -18.72 -32.62 -22.87
C VAL A 805 -18.76 -31.31 -22.09
N LEU A 806 -19.63 -31.20 -21.09
CA LEU A 806 -19.75 -30.00 -20.26
C LEU A 806 -18.41 -29.64 -19.61
N VAL A 807 -17.79 -30.60 -18.90
CA VAL A 807 -16.50 -30.39 -18.20
C VAL A 807 -15.42 -29.94 -19.19
N LEU A 808 -15.31 -30.59 -20.35
CA LEU A 808 -14.31 -30.24 -21.36
C LEU A 808 -14.62 -28.89 -22.03
N CYS A 809 -15.90 -28.60 -22.35
CA CYS A 809 -16.34 -27.30 -22.85
C CYS A 809 -15.86 -26.18 -21.93
N GLN A 810 -16.09 -26.33 -20.61
CA GLN A 810 -15.66 -25.36 -19.61
C GLN A 810 -14.13 -25.25 -19.54
N LYS A 811 -13.39 -26.37 -19.67
CA LYS A 811 -11.92 -26.34 -19.69
C LYS A 811 -11.36 -25.68 -20.95
N PHE A 812 -12.00 -25.81 -22.10
CA PHE A 812 -11.64 -25.02 -23.29
C PHE A 812 -12.08 -23.55 -23.12
N HIS A 813 -13.22 -23.32 -22.47
CA HIS A 813 -13.77 -22.00 -22.20
C HIS A 813 -12.89 -21.16 -21.28
N VAL A 814 -12.23 -21.76 -20.28
CA VAL A 814 -11.34 -21.02 -19.36
C VAL A 814 -10.24 -20.25 -20.10
N PHE A 815 -9.76 -20.78 -21.23
CA PHE A 815 -8.77 -20.13 -22.08
C PHE A 815 -9.33 -18.89 -22.78
N ASN A 816 -10.62 -18.90 -23.13
CA ASN A 816 -11.30 -17.70 -23.64
C ASN A 816 -11.39 -16.62 -22.58
N CYS A 817 -11.59 -17.00 -21.31
CA CYS A 817 -11.75 -16.08 -20.18
C CYS A 817 -10.43 -15.46 -19.70
N ARG A 818 -9.27 -15.95 -20.16
CA ARG A 818 -7.97 -15.28 -19.92
C ARG A 818 -7.96 -13.84 -20.42
N SER A 819 -8.75 -13.54 -21.45
CA SER A 819 -8.99 -12.17 -21.87
C SER A 819 -10.27 -12.09 -22.71
N ALA A 820 -11.14 -11.13 -22.37
CA ALA A 820 -12.40 -10.92 -23.08
C ALA A 820 -12.21 -10.49 -24.55
N TRP A 821 -11.09 -9.86 -24.91
CA TRP A 821 -10.94 -9.15 -26.20
C TRP A 821 -9.72 -9.53 -27.02
N THR A 822 -8.69 -10.07 -26.37
CA THR A 822 -7.45 -10.53 -27.00
C THR A 822 -7.50 -12.04 -27.18
N SER A 823 -7.08 -12.49 -28.35
CA SER A 823 -6.99 -13.91 -28.72
C SER A 823 -6.03 -14.66 -27.81
N VAL A 824 -6.39 -15.88 -27.41
CA VAL A 824 -5.52 -16.75 -26.61
C VAL A 824 -4.21 -17.10 -27.33
N PHE A 825 -4.22 -17.17 -28.66
CA PHE A 825 -3.02 -17.47 -29.45
C PHE A 825 -1.99 -16.34 -29.41
N LYS A 826 -2.45 -15.08 -29.26
CA LYS A 826 -1.57 -13.93 -29.07
C LYS A 826 -1.00 -13.84 -27.65
N ILE A 827 -1.77 -14.27 -26.65
CA ILE A 827 -1.34 -14.33 -25.24
C ILE A 827 -0.42 -15.53 -25.00
N GLY A 828 -0.56 -16.58 -25.81
CA GLY A 828 0.12 -17.86 -25.69
C GLY A 828 -0.61 -18.78 -24.71
N ILE A 829 -1.02 -19.97 -25.15
CA ILE A 829 -1.80 -20.93 -24.33
C ILE A 829 -1.00 -21.36 -23.08
N PHE A 830 0.32 -21.53 -23.22
CA PHE A 830 1.20 -22.03 -22.16
C PHE A 830 1.81 -20.96 -21.24
N SER A 831 1.45 -19.68 -21.40
CA SER A 831 2.05 -18.60 -20.59
C SER A 831 1.62 -18.64 -19.12
N ASN A 832 0.40 -19.09 -18.81
CA ASN A 832 -0.05 -19.32 -17.43
C ASN A 832 0.15 -20.78 -17.01
N LYS A 833 1.29 -21.10 -16.41
CA LYS A 833 1.63 -22.48 -16.00
C LYS A 833 0.64 -23.05 -14.97
N THR A 834 0.17 -22.23 -14.03
CA THR A 834 -0.78 -22.66 -13.00
C THR A 834 -2.11 -23.09 -13.59
N LEU A 835 -2.65 -22.31 -14.54
CA LEU A 835 -3.88 -22.65 -15.24
C LEU A 835 -3.74 -23.95 -16.04
N ASN A 836 -2.63 -24.12 -16.76
CA ASN A 836 -2.38 -25.34 -17.54
C ASN A 836 -2.26 -26.58 -16.65
N TRP A 837 -1.59 -26.48 -15.50
CA TRP A 837 -1.55 -27.55 -14.51
C TRP A 837 -2.93 -27.87 -13.93
N ALA A 838 -3.75 -26.84 -13.65
CA ALA A 838 -5.11 -27.04 -13.18
C ALA A 838 -5.96 -27.77 -14.24
N VAL A 839 -5.90 -27.36 -15.51
CA VAL A 839 -6.61 -28.03 -16.61
C VAL A 839 -6.13 -29.47 -16.76
N ALA A 840 -4.82 -29.72 -16.80
CA ALA A 840 -4.27 -31.07 -16.91
C ALA A 840 -4.69 -31.99 -15.75
N LEU A 841 -4.73 -31.46 -14.53
CA LEU A 841 -5.22 -32.19 -13.36
C LEU A 841 -6.70 -32.54 -13.51
N ILE A 842 -7.54 -31.61 -13.96
CA ILE A 842 -8.98 -31.87 -14.17
C ILE A 842 -9.24 -32.87 -15.29
N LEU A 843 -8.47 -32.82 -16.39
CA LEU A 843 -8.55 -33.83 -17.44
C LEU A 843 -8.20 -35.22 -16.89
N SER A 844 -7.16 -35.28 -16.05
CA SER A 844 -6.74 -36.53 -15.42
C SER A 844 -7.80 -37.07 -14.45
N THR A 845 -8.41 -36.21 -13.63
CA THR A 845 -9.49 -36.64 -12.72
C THR A 845 -10.74 -37.05 -13.48
N GLN A 846 -11.09 -36.39 -14.59
CA GLN A 846 -12.21 -36.81 -15.44
C GLN A 846 -12.00 -38.22 -16.00
N LEU A 847 -10.79 -38.54 -16.47
CA LEU A 847 -10.45 -39.89 -16.92
C LEU A 847 -10.54 -40.92 -15.78
N LEU A 848 -10.07 -40.57 -14.57
CA LEU A 848 -10.20 -41.43 -13.40
C LEU A 848 -11.67 -41.71 -13.05
N LEU A 849 -12.53 -40.70 -13.10
CA LEU A 849 -13.97 -40.86 -12.83
C LEU A 849 -14.63 -41.84 -13.82
N ILE A 850 -14.29 -41.74 -15.10
CA ILE A 850 -14.90 -42.55 -16.16
C ILE A 850 -14.40 -44.00 -16.15
N TYR A 851 -13.15 -44.26 -15.76
CA TYR A 851 -12.52 -45.58 -15.90
C TYR A 851 -12.27 -46.33 -14.60
N VAL A 852 -12.36 -45.69 -13.43
CA VAL A 852 -12.20 -46.38 -12.14
C VAL A 852 -13.56 -46.90 -11.65
N PRO A 853 -13.75 -48.22 -11.51
CA PRO A 853 -15.07 -48.80 -11.20
C PRO A 853 -15.71 -48.29 -9.90
N SER A 854 -14.92 -48.03 -8.86
CA SER A 854 -15.44 -47.49 -7.59
C SER A 854 -15.99 -46.07 -7.71
N LEU A 855 -15.51 -45.28 -8.68
CA LEU A 855 -15.95 -43.91 -8.93
C LEU A 855 -17.17 -43.89 -9.87
N GLN A 856 -17.27 -44.84 -10.80
CA GLN A 856 -18.40 -44.98 -11.72
C GLN A 856 -19.75 -45.06 -10.99
N SER A 857 -19.83 -45.85 -9.92
CA SER A 857 -21.06 -46.00 -9.13
C SER A 857 -21.47 -44.73 -8.39
N VAL A 858 -20.49 -43.90 -7.99
CA VAL A 858 -20.74 -42.66 -7.23
C VAL A 858 -21.23 -41.54 -8.15
N PHE A 859 -20.61 -41.41 -9.32
CA PHE A 859 -20.92 -40.34 -10.28
C PHE A 859 -21.95 -40.74 -11.33
N LYS A 860 -22.43 -42.00 -11.28
CA LYS A 860 -23.29 -42.64 -12.28
C LYS A 860 -22.73 -42.41 -13.70
N VAL A 861 -21.50 -42.87 -13.91
CA VAL A 861 -20.82 -42.79 -15.20
C VAL A 861 -20.39 -44.16 -15.72
N VAL A 862 -20.30 -44.30 -17.04
CA VAL A 862 -19.89 -45.54 -17.72
C VAL A 862 -18.64 -45.31 -18.58
N PRO A 863 -17.83 -46.35 -18.85
CA PRO A 863 -16.66 -46.20 -19.71
C PRO A 863 -17.07 -45.81 -21.13
N LEU A 864 -16.37 -44.84 -21.71
CA LEU A 864 -16.64 -44.32 -23.06
C LEU A 864 -15.76 -45.01 -24.09
N SER A 865 -16.32 -45.31 -25.26
CA SER A 865 -15.58 -45.84 -26.41
C SER A 865 -14.77 -44.76 -27.12
N LEU A 866 -13.89 -45.15 -28.04
CA LEU A 866 -13.13 -44.20 -28.86
C LEU A 866 -14.04 -43.30 -29.73
N LEU A 867 -15.18 -43.83 -30.19
CA LEU A 867 -16.15 -43.06 -30.96
C LEU A 867 -16.83 -42.01 -30.07
N ASP A 868 -17.22 -42.40 -28.85
CA ASP A 868 -17.81 -41.48 -27.88
C ASP A 868 -16.82 -40.34 -27.56
N TRP A 869 -15.53 -40.65 -27.38
CA TRP A 869 -14.48 -39.63 -27.19
C TRP A 869 -14.31 -38.71 -28.40
N ALA A 870 -14.50 -39.20 -29.62
CA ALA A 870 -14.47 -38.37 -30.82
C ALA A 870 -15.64 -37.36 -30.83
N VAL A 871 -16.84 -37.80 -30.45
CA VAL A 871 -18.00 -36.92 -30.27
C VAL A 871 -17.73 -35.89 -29.17
N VAL A 872 -17.25 -36.35 -28.02
CA VAL A 872 -16.89 -35.49 -26.88
C VAL A 872 -15.89 -34.40 -27.31
N ALA A 873 -14.83 -34.78 -28.02
CA ALA A 873 -13.81 -33.85 -28.50
C ALA A 873 -14.36 -32.85 -29.53
N ALA A 874 -15.20 -33.33 -30.47
CA ALA A 874 -15.76 -32.51 -31.54
C ALA A 874 -16.65 -31.38 -31.00
N PHE A 875 -17.47 -31.67 -29.97
CA PHE A 875 -18.35 -30.67 -29.35
C PHE A 875 -17.64 -29.82 -28.31
N SER A 876 -16.72 -30.40 -27.52
CA SER A 876 -16.09 -29.68 -26.42
C SER A 876 -15.15 -28.54 -26.85
N VAL A 877 -14.55 -28.62 -28.03
CA VAL A 877 -13.66 -27.56 -28.55
C VAL A 877 -14.42 -26.33 -29.09
N GLN A 878 -15.72 -26.46 -29.40
CA GLN A 878 -16.50 -25.43 -30.09
C GLN A 878 -16.55 -24.09 -29.34
N PRO A 879 -16.73 -24.03 -28.00
CA PRO A 879 -16.71 -22.78 -27.28
C PRO A 879 -15.40 -21.99 -27.45
N LEU A 880 -14.25 -22.66 -27.59
CA LEU A 880 -12.97 -22.02 -27.89
C LEU A 880 -12.95 -21.46 -29.30
N VAL A 881 -13.31 -22.27 -30.29
CA VAL A 881 -13.30 -21.88 -31.71
C VAL A 881 -14.22 -20.69 -31.96
N LEU A 882 -15.48 -20.77 -31.50
CA LEU A 882 -16.49 -19.75 -31.73
C LEU A 882 -16.11 -18.42 -31.06
N MET A 883 -15.58 -18.46 -29.83
CA MET A 883 -15.16 -17.24 -29.15
C MET A 883 -13.94 -16.60 -29.78
N GLU A 884 -12.98 -17.39 -30.27
CA GLU A 884 -11.84 -16.85 -31.00
C GLU A 884 -12.26 -16.25 -32.35
N MET A 885 -13.27 -16.83 -33.02
CA MET A 885 -13.91 -16.20 -34.19
C MET A 885 -14.57 -14.86 -33.84
N VAL A 886 -15.32 -14.78 -32.72
CA VAL A 886 -15.93 -13.54 -32.25
C VAL A 886 -14.86 -12.47 -31.96
N LYS A 887 -13.78 -12.83 -31.27
CA LYS A 887 -12.66 -11.92 -31.00
C LYS A 887 -11.95 -11.47 -32.27
N TRP A 888 -11.86 -12.34 -33.28
CA TRP A 888 -11.27 -12.01 -34.58
C TRP A 888 -12.15 -11.03 -35.39
N LEU A 889 -13.47 -11.20 -35.37
CA LEU A 889 -14.43 -10.32 -36.05
C LEU A 889 -14.57 -8.95 -35.35
N TYR A 890 -14.41 -8.91 -34.02
CA TYR A 890 -14.54 -7.70 -33.20
C TYR A 890 -13.25 -7.38 -32.42
N PRO A 891 -12.15 -7.00 -33.10
CA PRO A 891 -10.89 -6.72 -32.42
C PRO A 891 -10.97 -5.46 -31.54
N LYS A 892 -10.24 -5.49 -30.42
CA LYS A 892 -10.16 -4.48 -29.34
C LYS A 892 -10.09 -3.01 -29.82
N GLN A 893 -9.46 -2.74 -30.98
CA GLN A 893 -9.34 -1.39 -31.56
C GLN A 893 -10.66 -0.81 -32.11
N LYS A 894 -11.58 -1.64 -32.65
CA LYS A 894 -12.87 -1.15 -33.17
C LYS A 894 -13.83 -0.73 -32.06
N ILE A 895 -13.79 -1.40 -30.91
CA ILE A 895 -14.67 -1.12 -29.76
C ILE A 895 -14.21 0.14 -29.00
N HIS A 896 -12.90 0.37 -28.90
CA HIS A 896 -12.37 1.61 -28.31
C HIS A 896 -12.75 2.86 -29.15
N MET A 897 -12.81 2.72 -30.47
CA MET A 897 -13.33 3.78 -31.36
C MET A 897 -14.84 4.00 -31.20
N GLN A 898 -15.63 2.95 -30.99
CA GLN A 898 -17.08 3.09 -30.73
C GLN A 898 -17.39 3.70 -29.35
N ARG A 899 -16.58 3.41 -28.31
CA ARG A 899 -16.70 4.08 -27.01
C ARG A 899 -16.44 5.59 -27.11
N LYS A 900 -15.43 5.99 -27.88
CA LYS A 900 -15.14 7.41 -28.16
C LYS A 900 -16.18 8.13 -29.02
N SER A 901 -17.07 7.41 -29.71
CA SER A 901 -18.12 8.02 -30.55
C SER A 901 -19.50 8.02 -29.89
N MET A 902 -19.65 7.36 -28.74
CA MET A 902 -20.90 7.31 -27.96
C MET A 902 -20.83 8.08 -26.64
N GLU A 903 -19.63 8.50 -26.22
CA GLU A 903 -19.39 9.61 -25.29
C GLU A 903 -19.20 10.90 -26.08
#